data_AF-A0A9E3VB71-F1
#
_entry.id   AF-A0A9E3VB71-F1
#
_cell.length_a   1.000
_cell.length_b   1.000
_cell.length_c   1.000
_cell.angle_alpha   90.00
_cell.angle_beta   90.00
_cell.angle_gamma   90.00
#
_symmetry.space_group_name_H-M   'P 1'
#
loop_
_entity.id
_entity.type
_entity.pdbx_description
1 polymer ?
#
loop_
_entity_poly.entity_id
_entity_poly.type
_entity_poly.pdbx_seq_one_letter_code
_entity_poly.pdbx_strand_id
1 'polypeptide(L)'
;MSRLARRFARAVLPWCLAWRAAHAQQAPAGRCPPGTDTIVAAGWAAYRADDLGRAAERFAAALAGCPLDHDATLGRAYVRLRAGAVAEADSLFAVLTARVPRSADAWEGRARSAERRGASVEAVSAWRQVVTLTADTAGAHRAARERLDRLAPGWDRSGPLPKRRAATLDLTMRVRGDRFELRDGDEWRPFYVQGVNLGVALPGRFPTEFPEDSARYARWLDQIAAMHANAVRTYTILPPAFYRALRGHNRTHPDALVHLIHGVWTEAPPRNDFGDRAFDEDFTQEIRRVVDLLHGAAEFPARPGHAGGRYDADVSPWVIAYVIGREWEPYAVGGYDADPRAPRRFLGSHLVLEAGTPTEAWLARHCDALLAYEEATYNAQRPIAFTNWPTTDPIRHATETSFADQMRFRGIPWRPDQARGPVHEEEGAALDPAHVRPTARAAAGWFASYHVYPYYPDFMLLDPGYRAAASSLGPSPYFGYLQELKRVTAGLPLLIAEFGLPTSRGDAHQHPTGWDHGGLGEARAAALYVRMAREIREAGAAGAIAFAWIDEWFKTNWSVVDAEQPAVHDPRWHNVLDPEEHYGLLALRAGPEGATPLPGGDVARWRALPIHAEGTLGAAGRARLRVGYDEAYVYLALEAEAWADRPFAWDVTRLQFAIDTYDAARGQHRLPTSGVRSAAGFEFLVELGAPDDGRLRVVPEYLVQAPLSLTLARDSWGVPFRHPVLSVPRDDAVFDSLWAMTNRPRYLPDGTLVPAQGLEVGRLRYGDASLLSIADWWYDQGAGMLQLRLPWGLLNVADPSSRRVLDERGGSEGTTVTAGFRIGVVALGRGGRVGGTLPALDADGRWPLDRLTLWTWPTWDTPTWHEYLKPAYTALQQLWRAP
;
A
#
# COMPACT_ATOMS: atom_id res chain seq x y z
N MET A 1 35.94 25.28 -25.75
CA MET A 1 35.78 23.81 -25.71
C MET A 1 35.50 23.30 -27.11
N SER A 2 36.14 22.26 -27.63
CA SER A 2 37.51 21.78 -27.49
C SER A 2 37.83 20.99 -28.76
N ARG A 3 39.11 20.75 -29.00
CA ARG A 3 39.72 20.06 -30.14
C ARG A 3 39.30 18.58 -30.33
N LEU A 4 38.23 18.10 -29.69
CA LEU A 4 37.69 16.75 -29.86
C LEU A 4 36.82 16.59 -31.12
N ALA A 5 35.98 17.57 -31.47
CA ALA A 5 35.06 17.45 -32.61
C ALA A 5 35.77 17.39 -33.98
N ARG A 6 36.97 17.98 -34.09
CA ARG A 6 37.79 17.92 -35.32
C ARG A 6 38.69 16.68 -35.42
N ARG A 7 38.82 15.89 -34.34
CA ARG A 7 39.54 14.60 -34.37
C ARG A 7 38.65 13.42 -34.75
N PHE A 8 37.35 13.48 -34.49
CA PHE A 8 36.41 12.43 -34.92
C PHE A 8 36.13 12.42 -36.43
N ALA A 9 36.06 13.60 -37.06
CA ALA A 9 35.79 13.72 -38.50
C ALA A 9 36.97 13.31 -39.42
N ARG A 10 38.16 13.06 -38.87
CA ARG A 10 39.36 12.60 -39.61
C ARG A 10 39.73 11.13 -39.36
N ALA A 11 39.02 10.42 -38.49
CA ALA A 11 39.26 8.99 -38.23
C ALA A 11 38.33 8.03 -38.99
N VAL A 12 37.21 8.51 -39.53
CA VAL A 12 36.21 7.64 -40.20
C VAL A 12 36.24 7.78 -41.74
N LEU A 13 36.80 8.86 -42.28
CA LEU A 13 36.92 9.06 -43.72
C LEU A 13 37.90 8.12 -44.47
N PRO A 14 38.92 7.49 -43.85
CA PRO A 14 39.74 6.48 -44.55
C PRO A 14 39.08 5.08 -44.58
N TRP A 15 38.10 4.80 -43.71
CA TRP A 15 37.41 3.49 -43.68
C TRP A 15 36.34 3.39 -44.78
N CYS A 16 35.73 4.50 -45.19
CA CYS A 16 34.74 4.51 -46.28
C CYS A 16 35.35 4.41 -47.69
N LEU A 17 36.67 4.61 -47.84
CA LEU A 17 37.38 4.51 -49.13
C LEU A 17 38.24 3.24 -49.24
N ALA A 18 38.60 2.59 -48.12
CA ALA A 18 39.16 1.24 -48.11
C ALA A 18 38.10 0.13 -48.27
N TRP A 19 36.82 0.40 -47.96
CA TRP A 19 35.72 -0.55 -48.19
C TRP A 19 35.27 -0.62 -49.66
N ARG A 20 35.57 0.43 -50.46
CA ARG A 20 35.26 0.48 -51.91
C ARG A 20 36.34 -0.12 -52.81
N ALA A 21 37.50 -0.51 -52.28
CA ALA A 21 38.58 -1.16 -53.03
C ALA A 21 38.73 -2.67 -52.74
N ALA A 22 37.89 -3.25 -51.88
CA ALA A 22 37.85 -4.70 -51.60
C ALA A 22 36.55 -5.40 -52.07
N HIS A 23 35.60 -4.67 -52.65
CA HIS A 23 34.41 -5.25 -53.32
C HIS A 23 34.47 -5.08 -54.84
N ALA A 24 35.69 -5.11 -55.41
CA ALA A 24 35.92 -5.40 -56.81
C ALA A 24 36.08 -6.93 -56.97
N GLN A 25 34.98 -7.65 -56.72
CA GLN A 25 34.66 -8.98 -57.24
C GLN A 25 33.28 -9.33 -56.68
N GLN A 26 32.22 -8.83 -57.31
CA GLN A 26 30.95 -9.55 -57.28
C GLN A 26 31.22 -10.88 -57.99
N ALA A 27 31.53 -11.91 -57.19
CA ALA A 27 31.38 -13.27 -57.64
C ALA A 27 29.92 -13.45 -58.10
N PRO A 28 29.66 -14.19 -59.19
CA PRO A 28 28.29 -14.49 -59.58
C PRO A 28 27.57 -15.12 -58.38
N ALA A 29 26.25 -14.98 -58.31
CA ALA A 29 25.42 -15.80 -57.45
C ALA A 29 25.65 -17.27 -57.82
N GLY A 30 26.73 -17.84 -57.29
CA GLY A 30 27.08 -19.23 -57.46
C GLY A 30 26.01 -20.01 -56.75
N ARG A 31 25.32 -20.89 -57.49
CA ARG A 31 24.49 -21.92 -56.86
C ARG A 31 25.34 -22.56 -55.77
N CYS A 32 24.83 -22.62 -54.54
CA CYS A 32 25.51 -23.31 -53.45
C CYS A 32 25.94 -24.71 -53.94
N PRO A 33 27.09 -25.23 -53.48
CA PRO A 33 27.57 -26.55 -53.89
C PRO A 33 26.46 -27.62 -53.78
N PRO A 34 26.36 -28.56 -54.74
CA PRO A 34 25.45 -29.69 -54.62
C PRO A 34 25.67 -30.43 -53.30
N GLY A 35 24.62 -30.58 -52.49
CA GLY A 35 24.69 -31.22 -51.17
C GLY A 35 24.70 -30.27 -49.97
N THR A 36 24.79 -28.94 -50.17
CA THR A 36 24.65 -27.96 -49.07
C THR A 36 23.32 -28.16 -48.32
N ASP A 37 22.20 -28.31 -49.02
CA ASP A 37 20.88 -28.57 -48.41
C ASP A 37 20.87 -29.84 -47.55
N THR A 38 21.61 -30.88 -47.95
CA THR A 38 21.74 -32.12 -47.17
C THR A 38 22.53 -31.89 -45.88
N ILE A 39 23.57 -31.05 -45.93
CA ILE A 39 24.35 -30.68 -44.74
C ILE A 39 23.51 -29.82 -43.79
N VAL A 40 22.73 -28.87 -44.33
CA VAL A 40 21.82 -28.02 -43.54
C VAL A 40 20.71 -28.87 -42.90
N ALA A 41 20.10 -29.78 -43.65
CA ALA A 41 19.11 -30.73 -43.12
C ALA A 41 19.70 -31.62 -42.01
N ALA A 42 20.95 -32.08 -42.15
CA ALA A 42 21.65 -32.83 -41.11
C ALA A 42 21.94 -31.96 -39.87
N GLY A 43 22.25 -30.67 -40.06
CA GLY A 43 22.39 -29.70 -38.97
C GLY A 43 21.08 -29.52 -38.19
N TRP A 44 19.96 -29.37 -38.89
CA TRP A 44 18.64 -29.29 -38.25
C TRP A 44 18.21 -30.59 -37.57
N ALA A 45 18.55 -31.75 -38.15
CA ALA A 45 18.31 -33.04 -37.50
C ALA A 45 19.11 -33.18 -36.19
N ALA A 46 20.39 -32.78 -36.19
CA ALA A 46 21.21 -32.74 -34.98
C ALA A 46 20.66 -31.75 -33.94
N TYR A 47 20.24 -30.57 -34.38
CA TYR A 47 19.63 -29.55 -33.49
C TYR A 47 18.36 -30.07 -32.80
N ARG A 48 17.49 -30.77 -33.55
CA ARG A 48 16.27 -31.40 -33.02
C ARG A 48 16.55 -32.58 -32.11
N ALA A 49 17.67 -33.28 -32.31
CA ALA A 49 18.15 -34.36 -31.44
C ALA A 49 18.93 -33.86 -30.21
N ASP A 50 18.96 -32.54 -29.96
CA ASP A 50 19.69 -31.89 -28.86
C ASP A 50 21.22 -32.03 -28.90
N ASP A 51 21.78 -32.37 -30.05
CA ASP A 51 23.23 -32.42 -30.27
C ASP A 51 23.72 -31.08 -30.85
N LEU A 52 23.87 -30.09 -29.95
CA LEU A 52 24.26 -28.72 -30.34
C LEU A 52 25.68 -28.65 -30.93
N GLY A 53 26.60 -29.52 -30.50
CA GLY A 53 27.96 -29.58 -31.03
C GLY A 53 27.96 -30.01 -32.49
N ARG A 54 27.30 -31.12 -32.79
CA ARG A 54 27.15 -31.61 -34.16
C ARG A 54 26.32 -30.66 -35.04
N ALA A 55 25.28 -30.04 -34.50
CA ALA A 55 24.53 -29.01 -35.23
C ALA A 55 25.42 -27.81 -35.61
N ALA A 56 26.24 -27.32 -34.67
CA ALA A 56 27.18 -26.23 -34.92
C ALA A 56 28.18 -26.57 -36.04
N GLU A 57 28.76 -27.78 -35.99
CA GLU A 57 29.70 -28.27 -37.01
C GLU A 57 29.05 -28.33 -38.40
N ARG A 58 27.82 -28.83 -38.49
CA ARG A 58 27.10 -28.97 -39.77
C ARG A 58 26.73 -27.61 -40.37
N PHE A 59 26.19 -26.69 -39.57
CA PHE A 59 25.90 -25.34 -40.06
C PHE A 59 27.16 -24.56 -40.42
N ALA A 60 28.26 -24.73 -39.67
CA ALA A 60 29.55 -24.13 -40.02
C ALA A 60 30.10 -24.69 -41.34
N ALA A 61 30.00 -26.01 -41.57
CA ALA A 61 30.41 -26.65 -42.82
C ALA A 61 29.58 -26.16 -44.01
N ALA A 62 28.25 -26.02 -43.84
CA ALA A 62 27.38 -25.45 -44.86
C ALA A 62 27.76 -23.99 -45.19
N LEU A 63 28.03 -23.17 -44.18
CA LEU A 63 28.44 -21.77 -44.37
C LEU A 63 29.86 -21.61 -44.94
N ALA A 64 30.75 -22.59 -44.75
CA ALA A 64 32.07 -22.58 -45.39
C ALA A 64 31.96 -22.79 -46.91
N GLY A 65 31.03 -23.63 -47.35
CA GLY A 65 30.74 -23.87 -48.78
C GLY A 65 29.77 -22.87 -49.41
N CYS A 66 28.86 -22.30 -48.62
CA CYS A 66 27.90 -21.29 -49.07
C CYS A 66 27.68 -20.20 -47.99
N PRO A 67 28.53 -19.16 -47.93
CA PRO A 67 28.51 -18.15 -46.85
C PRO A 67 27.25 -17.29 -46.76
N LEU A 68 26.42 -17.30 -47.81
CA LEU A 68 25.17 -16.54 -47.88
C LEU A 68 23.94 -17.44 -47.67
N ASP A 69 24.13 -18.71 -47.31
CA ASP A 69 23.02 -19.63 -47.04
C ASP A 69 22.21 -19.18 -45.82
N HIS A 70 20.94 -18.87 -46.05
CA HIS A 70 20.06 -18.32 -45.03
C HIS A 70 19.69 -19.36 -43.97
N ASP A 71 19.44 -20.60 -44.37
CA ASP A 71 18.96 -21.65 -43.46
C ASP A 71 20.10 -22.17 -42.56
N ALA A 72 21.32 -22.25 -43.11
CA ALA A 72 22.53 -22.52 -42.33
C ALA A 72 22.85 -21.40 -41.34
N THR A 73 22.67 -20.13 -41.75
CA THR A 73 22.87 -18.98 -40.85
C THR A 73 21.82 -18.98 -39.74
N LEU A 74 20.56 -19.30 -40.07
CA LEU A 74 19.45 -19.40 -39.12
C LEU A 74 19.71 -20.51 -38.09
N GLY A 75 20.07 -21.71 -38.56
CA GLY A 75 20.45 -22.84 -37.71
C GLY A 75 21.62 -22.51 -36.79
N ARG A 76 22.67 -21.85 -37.30
CA ARG A 76 23.79 -21.36 -36.48
C ARG A 76 23.34 -20.36 -35.42
N ALA A 77 22.44 -19.43 -35.75
CA ALA A 77 21.91 -18.45 -34.79
C ALA A 77 21.14 -19.13 -33.65
N TYR A 78 20.29 -20.10 -33.98
CA TYR A 78 19.54 -20.89 -32.98
C TYR A 78 20.43 -21.77 -32.11
N VAL A 79 21.50 -22.35 -32.66
CA VAL A 79 22.52 -23.07 -31.88
C VAL A 79 23.18 -22.12 -30.87
N ARG A 80 23.58 -20.92 -31.30
CA ARG A 80 24.19 -19.91 -30.40
C ARG A 80 23.21 -19.45 -29.32
N LEU A 81 21.94 -19.26 -29.67
CA LEU A 81 20.90 -18.88 -28.72
C LEU A 81 20.69 -19.97 -27.64
N ARG A 82 20.63 -21.25 -28.03
CA ARG A 82 20.50 -22.37 -27.08
C ARG A 82 21.75 -22.57 -26.22
N ALA A 83 22.94 -22.35 -26.78
CA ALA A 83 24.21 -22.41 -26.06
C ALA A 83 24.47 -21.23 -25.10
N GLY A 84 23.54 -20.27 -24.99
CA GLY A 84 23.67 -19.10 -24.10
C GLY A 84 24.49 -17.94 -24.68
N ALA A 85 24.98 -18.04 -25.91
CA ALA A 85 25.71 -16.97 -26.61
C ALA A 85 24.73 -15.95 -27.22
N VAL A 86 23.96 -15.26 -26.38
CA VAL A 86 22.81 -14.43 -26.78
C VAL A 86 23.21 -13.27 -27.70
N ALA A 87 24.33 -12.59 -27.45
CA ALA A 87 24.79 -11.45 -28.27
C ALA A 87 25.22 -11.88 -29.69
N GLU A 88 25.87 -13.05 -29.81
CA GLU A 88 26.24 -13.62 -31.11
C GLU A 88 24.99 -14.05 -31.90
N ALA A 89 24.04 -14.69 -31.23
CA ALA A 89 22.77 -15.08 -31.84
C ALA A 89 21.99 -13.86 -32.33
N ASP A 90 21.89 -12.81 -31.52
CA ASP A 90 21.21 -11.56 -31.86
C ASP A 90 21.82 -10.90 -33.10
N SER A 91 23.15 -10.86 -33.18
CA SER A 91 23.87 -10.33 -34.35
C SER A 91 23.56 -11.12 -35.62
N LEU A 92 23.48 -12.46 -35.53
CA LEU A 92 23.12 -13.31 -36.67
C LEU A 92 21.66 -13.14 -37.08
N PHE A 93 20.72 -13.09 -36.13
CA PHE A 93 19.32 -12.79 -36.43
C PHE A 93 19.13 -11.40 -37.02
N ALA A 94 19.89 -10.39 -36.59
CA ALA A 94 19.87 -9.05 -37.17
C ALA A 94 20.27 -9.04 -38.65
N VAL A 95 21.36 -9.74 -38.98
CA VAL A 95 21.80 -9.92 -40.37
C VAL A 95 20.73 -10.65 -41.19
N LEU A 96 20.11 -11.69 -40.62
CA LEU A 96 19.05 -12.44 -41.28
C LEU A 96 17.80 -11.62 -41.52
N THR A 97 17.29 -10.88 -40.53
CA THR A 97 16.09 -10.03 -40.70
C THR A 97 16.33 -8.88 -41.69
N ALA A 98 17.57 -8.42 -41.84
CA ALA A 98 17.93 -7.41 -42.85
C ALA A 98 18.00 -8.00 -44.28
N ARG A 99 18.48 -9.23 -44.43
CA ARG A 99 18.63 -9.91 -45.74
C ARG A 99 17.34 -10.62 -46.20
N VAL A 100 16.60 -11.18 -45.26
CA VAL A 100 15.37 -11.97 -45.48
C VAL A 100 14.25 -11.44 -44.58
N PRO A 101 13.68 -10.25 -44.87
CA PRO A 101 12.70 -9.62 -43.99
C PRO A 101 11.40 -10.42 -43.78
N ARG A 102 11.14 -11.42 -44.64
CA ARG A 102 9.95 -12.29 -44.58
C ARG A 102 10.17 -13.61 -43.85
N SER A 103 11.35 -13.85 -43.27
CA SER A 103 11.60 -15.08 -42.48
C SER A 103 11.00 -14.95 -41.08
N ALA A 104 9.88 -15.63 -40.83
CA ALA A 104 9.25 -15.67 -39.51
C ALA A 104 10.20 -16.21 -38.43
N ASP A 105 10.97 -17.26 -38.74
CA ASP A 105 11.94 -17.87 -37.82
C ASP A 105 13.09 -16.89 -37.45
N ALA A 106 13.57 -16.09 -38.40
CA ALA A 106 14.59 -15.08 -38.09
C ALA A 106 14.06 -13.99 -37.15
N TRP A 107 12.80 -13.56 -37.34
CA TRP A 107 12.13 -12.61 -36.45
C TRP A 107 11.82 -13.22 -35.08
N GLU A 108 11.43 -14.49 -35.02
CA GLU A 108 11.22 -15.22 -33.76
C GLU A 108 12.53 -15.35 -32.98
N GLY A 109 13.63 -15.71 -33.67
CA GLY A 109 14.95 -15.74 -33.08
C GLY A 109 15.38 -14.39 -32.50
N ARG A 110 15.14 -13.30 -33.24
CA ARG A 110 15.38 -11.92 -32.79
C ARG A 110 14.52 -11.55 -31.58
N ALA A 111 13.26 -11.99 -31.55
CA ALA A 111 12.37 -11.76 -30.43
C ALA A 111 12.87 -12.48 -29.17
N ARG A 112 13.21 -13.76 -29.29
CA ARG A 112 13.74 -14.58 -28.19
C ARG A 112 15.10 -14.11 -27.67
N SER A 113 15.98 -13.61 -28.55
CA SER A 113 17.25 -13.00 -28.11
C SER A 113 17.02 -11.70 -27.34
N ALA A 114 16.09 -10.85 -27.79
CA ALA A 114 15.70 -9.63 -27.09
C ALA A 114 15.10 -9.92 -25.71
N GLU A 115 14.23 -10.93 -25.60
CA GLU A 115 13.68 -11.37 -24.31
C GLU A 115 14.78 -11.80 -23.33
N ARG A 116 15.76 -12.59 -23.77
CA ARG A 116 16.88 -13.02 -22.92
C ARG A 116 17.81 -11.87 -22.52
N ARG A 117 17.82 -10.77 -23.27
CA ARG A 117 18.56 -9.54 -22.94
C ARG A 117 17.76 -8.58 -22.05
N GLY A 118 16.48 -8.87 -21.77
CA GLY A 118 15.58 -7.92 -21.09
C GLY A 118 15.17 -6.72 -21.96
N ALA A 119 15.34 -6.80 -23.28
CA ALA A 119 15.00 -5.72 -24.22
C ALA A 119 13.53 -5.79 -24.66
N SER A 120 12.60 -5.49 -23.74
CA SER A 120 11.16 -5.70 -23.92
C SER A 120 10.56 -5.02 -25.16
N VAL A 121 10.96 -3.78 -25.47
CA VAL A 121 10.46 -3.06 -26.66
C VAL A 121 10.87 -3.74 -27.96
N GLU A 122 12.13 -4.21 -28.04
CA GLU A 122 12.64 -4.95 -29.20
C GLU A 122 11.94 -6.30 -29.34
N ALA A 123 11.73 -7.01 -28.22
CA ALA A 123 11.03 -8.28 -28.19
C ALA A 123 9.58 -8.14 -28.71
N VAL A 124 8.83 -7.16 -28.21
CA VAL A 124 7.44 -6.91 -28.65
C VAL A 124 7.39 -6.54 -30.13
N SER A 125 8.30 -5.67 -30.59
CA SER A 125 8.38 -5.29 -32.01
C SER A 125 8.67 -6.50 -32.92
N ALA A 126 9.62 -7.35 -32.53
CA ALA A 126 9.97 -8.56 -33.28
C ALA A 126 8.81 -9.59 -33.27
N TRP A 127 8.17 -9.84 -32.12
CA TRP A 127 7.00 -10.72 -32.04
C TRP A 127 5.82 -10.22 -32.88
N ARG A 128 5.59 -8.90 -32.98
CA ARG A 128 4.59 -8.33 -33.90
C ARG A 128 4.87 -8.69 -35.36
N GLN A 129 6.14 -8.69 -35.76
CA GLN A 129 6.54 -9.14 -37.11
C GLN A 129 6.29 -10.64 -37.29
N VAL A 130 6.59 -11.47 -36.28
CA VAL A 130 6.28 -12.91 -36.33
C VAL A 130 4.78 -13.14 -36.51
N VAL A 131 3.93 -12.47 -35.72
CA VAL A 131 2.46 -12.60 -35.83
C VAL A 131 1.97 -12.18 -37.23
N THR A 132 2.53 -11.10 -37.78
CA THR A 132 2.19 -10.62 -39.13
C THR A 132 2.62 -11.63 -40.20
N LEU A 133 3.84 -12.17 -40.12
CA LEU A 133 4.40 -13.09 -41.12
C LEU A 133 3.81 -14.49 -41.05
N THR A 134 3.22 -14.87 -39.92
CA THR A 134 2.64 -16.20 -39.69
C THR A 134 1.12 -16.24 -39.86
N ALA A 135 0.47 -15.16 -40.29
CA ALA A 135 -0.98 -15.04 -40.39
C ALA A 135 -1.67 -16.21 -41.12
N ASP A 136 -1.02 -16.79 -42.14
CA ASP A 136 -1.56 -17.90 -42.94
C ASP A 136 -1.24 -19.30 -42.36
N THR A 137 -0.51 -19.37 -41.24
CA THR A 137 -0.08 -20.61 -40.57
C THR A 137 -0.65 -20.70 -39.16
N ALA A 138 -1.85 -21.29 -39.03
CA ALA A 138 -2.65 -21.28 -37.79
C ALA A 138 -1.89 -21.68 -36.51
N GLY A 139 -1.01 -22.69 -36.56
CA GLY A 139 -0.23 -23.13 -35.40
C GLY A 139 0.85 -22.13 -34.96
N ALA A 140 1.67 -21.66 -35.91
CA ALA A 140 2.72 -20.68 -35.65
C ALA A 140 2.14 -19.31 -35.28
N HIS A 141 1.05 -18.90 -35.93
CA HIS A 141 0.33 -17.67 -35.61
C HIS A 141 -0.19 -17.68 -34.17
N ARG A 142 -0.85 -18.78 -33.77
CA ARG A 142 -1.36 -18.94 -32.40
C ARG A 142 -0.23 -18.87 -31.38
N ALA A 143 0.87 -19.59 -31.59
CA ALA A 143 2.01 -19.59 -30.67
C ALA A 143 2.67 -18.21 -30.53
N ALA A 144 2.87 -17.51 -31.66
CA ALA A 144 3.42 -16.15 -31.67
C ALA A 144 2.48 -15.15 -30.99
N ARG A 145 1.16 -15.26 -31.25
CA ARG A 145 0.14 -14.40 -30.65
C ARG A 145 0.00 -14.65 -29.16
N GLU A 146 -0.02 -15.89 -28.70
CA GLU A 146 -0.01 -16.24 -27.27
C GLU A 146 1.25 -15.71 -26.57
N ARG A 147 2.42 -15.78 -27.22
CA ARG A 147 3.64 -15.21 -26.65
C ARG A 147 3.55 -13.69 -26.57
N LEU A 148 3.04 -13.04 -27.61
CA LEU A 148 2.86 -11.59 -27.65
C LEU A 148 1.78 -11.08 -26.70
N ASP A 149 0.68 -11.82 -26.51
CA ASP A 149 -0.37 -11.52 -25.53
C ASP A 149 0.17 -11.62 -24.10
N ARG A 150 1.11 -12.53 -23.82
CA ARG A 150 1.83 -12.60 -22.54
C ARG A 150 2.84 -11.47 -22.34
N LEU A 151 3.51 -11.04 -23.40
CA LEU A 151 4.57 -10.01 -23.34
C LEU A 151 4.01 -8.59 -23.38
N ALA A 152 2.92 -8.37 -24.11
CA ALA A 152 2.25 -7.09 -24.31
C ALA A 152 0.74 -7.30 -24.49
N PRO A 153 -0.01 -7.50 -23.40
CA PRO A 153 -1.46 -7.62 -23.44
C PRO A 153 -2.11 -6.46 -24.21
N GLY A 154 -2.94 -6.80 -25.20
CA GLY A 154 -3.62 -5.82 -26.05
C GLY A 154 -2.75 -5.17 -27.12
N TRP A 155 -1.57 -5.71 -27.45
CA TRP A 155 -0.70 -5.18 -28.52
C TRP A 155 -1.40 -4.93 -29.87
N ASP A 156 -2.53 -5.60 -30.14
CA ASP A 156 -3.34 -5.56 -31.35
C ASP A 156 -4.44 -4.46 -31.35
N ARG A 157 -4.63 -3.75 -30.23
CA ARG A 157 -5.55 -2.60 -30.22
C ARG A 157 -4.97 -1.43 -31.02
N SER A 158 -5.84 -0.56 -31.49
CA SER A 158 -5.46 0.69 -32.14
C SER A 158 -4.52 1.53 -31.27
N GLY A 159 -3.69 2.37 -31.89
CA GLY A 159 -2.85 3.33 -31.17
C GLY A 159 -3.67 4.31 -30.33
N PRO A 160 -3.01 5.15 -29.49
CA PRO A 160 -3.66 6.24 -28.79
C PRO A 160 -4.49 7.09 -29.76
N LEU A 161 -5.56 7.68 -29.25
CA LEU A 161 -6.36 8.63 -30.02
C LEU A 161 -5.46 9.81 -30.43
N PRO A 162 -5.60 10.31 -31.66
CA PRO A 162 -4.91 11.52 -32.05
C PRO A 162 -5.39 12.67 -31.16
N LYS A 163 -4.47 13.53 -30.73
CA LYS A 163 -4.81 14.74 -29.99
C LYS A 163 -5.76 15.59 -30.81
N ARG A 164 -6.94 15.87 -30.28
CA ARG A 164 -7.99 16.64 -30.95
C ARG A 164 -8.38 17.81 -30.07
N ARG A 165 -8.24 19.01 -30.64
CA ARG A 165 -8.70 20.23 -30.00
C ARG A 165 -10.20 20.43 -30.29
N ALA A 166 -11.04 20.47 -29.26
CA ALA A 166 -12.47 20.69 -29.42
C ALA A 166 -12.76 22.10 -29.98
N ALA A 167 -13.88 22.24 -30.71
CA ALA A 167 -14.26 23.52 -31.32
C ALA A 167 -14.67 24.57 -30.27
N THR A 168 -15.35 24.13 -29.22
CA THR A 168 -15.75 24.92 -28.06
C THR A 168 -14.96 24.49 -26.83
N LEU A 169 -14.79 25.41 -25.87
CA LEU A 169 -14.14 25.07 -24.60
C LEU A 169 -15.00 24.03 -23.87
N ASP A 170 -14.43 22.85 -23.63
CA ASP A 170 -15.06 21.79 -22.87
C ASP A 170 -14.90 22.05 -21.36
N LEU A 171 -16.03 22.17 -20.67
CA LEU A 171 -16.14 22.39 -19.23
C LEU A 171 -17.14 21.36 -18.67
N THR A 172 -16.63 20.25 -18.15
CA THR A 172 -17.46 19.22 -17.50
C THR A 172 -17.99 19.70 -16.14
N MET A 173 -17.15 20.37 -15.36
CA MET A 173 -17.47 20.96 -14.07
C MET A 173 -16.90 22.37 -14.00
N ARG A 174 -17.52 23.24 -13.19
CA ARG A 174 -16.98 24.57 -12.88
C ARG A 174 -17.16 24.96 -11.42
N VAL A 175 -16.41 25.95 -10.98
CA VAL A 175 -16.59 26.63 -9.70
C VAL A 175 -17.55 27.81 -9.84
N ARG A 176 -18.52 27.90 -8.93
CA ARG A 176 -19.41 29.06 -8.80
C ARG A 176 -19.54 29.45 -7.33
N GLY A 177 -18.90 30.57 -6.95
CA GLY A 177 -18.79 30.95 -5.55
C GLY A 177 -18.03 29.88 -4.78
N ASP A 178 -18.64 29.35 -3.72
CA ASP A 178 -18.05 28.34 -2.86
C ASP A 178 -18.52 26.89 -3.15
N ARG A 179 -19.04 26.65 -4.37
CA ARG A 179 -19.64 25.38 -4.79
C ARG A 179 -19.12 24.93 -6.14
N PHE A 180 -19.30 23.65 -6.42
CA PHE A 180 -19.14 23.09 -7.76
C PHE A 180 -20.49 23.06 -8.49
N GLU A 181 -20.44 23.23 -9.81
CA GLU A 181 -21.56 22.99 -10.70
C GLU A 181 -21.14 22.02 -11.81
N LEU A 182 -21.92 20.96 -12.02
CA LEU A 182 -21.73 20.00 -13.11
C LEU A 182 -22.54 20.45 -14.32
N ARG A 183 -21.99 20.25 -15.52
CA ARG A 183 -22.67 20.52 -16.78
C ARG A 183 -23.68 19.40 -17.08
N ASP A 184 -24.93 19.77 -17.31
CA ASP A 184 -25.99 18.86 -17.79
C ASP A 184 -26.65 19.48 -19.03
N GLY A 185 -26.27 19.00 -20.21
CA GLY A 185 -26.61 19.64 -21.48
C GLY A 185 -26.15 21.10 -21.52
N ASP A 186 -27.09 22.04 -21.63
CA ASP A 186 -26.84 23.47 -21.62
C ASP A 186 -26.94 24.13 -20.23
N GLU A 187 -27.38 23.37 -19.23
CA GLU A 187 -27.59 23.83 -17.86
C GLU A 187 -26.39 23.53 -16.95
N TRP A 188 -26.33 24.26 -15.83
CA TRP A 188 -25.37 24.04 -14.76
C TRP A 188 -26.14 23.68 -13.49
N ARG A 189 -25.77 22.57 -12.85
CA ARG A 189 -26.44 22.07 -11.65
C ARG A 189 -25.47 22.03 -10.48
N PRO A 190 -25.88 22.47 -9.27
CA PRO A 190 -25.06 22.31 -8.08
C PRO A 190 -24.61 20.86 -7.91
N PHE A 191 -23.33 20.67 -7.61
CA PHE A 191 -22.73 19.36 -7.45
C PHE A 191 -22.01 19.30 -6.11
N TYR A 192 -22.38 18.34 -5.28
CA TYR A 192 -21.68 18.02 -4.04
C TYR A 192 -20.92 16.71 -4.24
N VAL A 193 -19.61 16.72 -4.03
CA VAL A 193 -18.79 15.52 -4.22
C VAL A 193 -19.04 14.53 -3.08
N GLN A 194 -19.51 13.33 -3.42
CA GLN A 194 -19.59 12.15 -2.54
C GLN A 194 -18.63 11.12 -3.11
N GLY A 195 -17.39 11.16 -2.64
CA GLY A 195 -16.30 10.43 -3.27
C GLY A 195 -15.74 9.29 -2.42
N VAL A 196 -14.93 8.46 -3.07
CA VAL A 196 -14.02 7.52 -2.42
C VAL A 196 -12.63 7.61 -3.04
N ASN A 197 -11.59 7.54 -2.20
CA ASN A 197 -10.20 7.44 -2.66
C ASN A 197 -9.88 6.00 -3.06
N LEU A 198 -9.28 5.83 -4.24
CA LEU A 198 -8.95 4.52 -4.77
C LEU A 198 -7.51 4.14 -4.43
N GLY A 199 -7.35 3.43 -3.30
CA GLY A 199 -6.19 2.58 -3.05
C GLY A 199 -6.18 1.39 -4.00
N VAL A 200 -4.99 0.89 -4.31
CA VAL A 200 -4.81 -0.15 -5.36
C VAL A 200 -3.78 -1.23 -4.99
N ALA A 201 -3.08 -1.08 -3.86
CA ALA A 201 -2.13 -2.07 -3.39
C ALA A 201 -2.86 -3.28 -2.80
N LEU A 202 -2.82 -4.42 -3.48
CA LEU A 202 -3.38 -5.66 -2.95
C LEU A 202 -2.41 -6.31 -1.94
N PRO A 203 -2.88 -7.19 -1.06
CA PRO A 203 -2.01 -7.96 -0.18
C PRO A 203 -0.89 -8.67 -0.97
N GLY A 204 0.32 -8.55 -0.46
CA GLY A 204 1.55 -9.04 -1.07
C GLY A 204 2.14 -8.11 -2.13
N ARG A 205 1.68 -6.85 -2.22
CA ARG A 205 2.12 -5.86 -3.22
C ARG A 205 2.35 -4.49 -2.59
N PHE A 206 3.36 -3.80 -3.11
CA PHE A 206 3.61 -2.38 -2.82
C PHE A 206 2.66 -1.47 -3.64
N PRO A 207 2.49 -0.19 -3.27
CA PRO A 207 1.56 0.74 -3.94
C PRO A 207 1.86 1.01 -5.42
N THR A 208 3.05 0.61 -5.88
CA THR A 208 3.48 0.77 -7.27
C THR A 208 3.29 -0.50 -8.11
N GLU A 209 2.84 -1.59 -7.50
CA GLU A 209 2.57 -2.87 -8.14
C GLU A 209 1.06 -3.03 -8.41
N PHE A 210 0.57 -2.25 -9.36
CA PHE A 210 -0.85 -2.10 -9.64
C PHE A 210 -1.53 -3.39 -10.16
N PRO A 211 -2.82 -3.59 -9.87
CA PRO A 211 -3.64 -4.57 -10.56
C PRO A 211 -3.74 -4.25 -12.06
N GLU A 212 -3.46 -5.22 -12.93
CA GLU A 212 -3.55 -5.04 -14.39
C GLU A 212 -4.91 -5.51 -14.97
N ASP A 213 -5.80 -6.04 -14.13
CA ASP A 213 -7.08 -6.62 -14.55
C ASP A 213 -8.21 -5.57 -14.60
N SER A 214 -8.70 -5.26 -15.81
CA SER A 214 -9.86 -4.39 -16.01
C SER A 214 -11.14 -4.92 -15.35
N ALA A 215 -11.33 -6.23 -15.21
CA ALA A 215 -12.54 -6.79 -14.61
C ALA A 215 -12.62 -6.49 -13.09
N ARG A 216 -11.48 -6.49 -12.39
CA ARG A 216 -11.39 -6.04 -11.00
C ARG A 216 -11.81 -4.58 -10.87
N TYR A 217 -11.23 -3.68 -11.68
CA TYR A 217 -11.61 -2.28 -11.64
C TYR A 217 -13.08 -2.06 -12.00
N ALA A 218 -13.62 -2.78 -12.98
CA ALA A 218 -15.03 -2.68 -13.35
C ALA A 218 -15.94 -3.09 -12.18
N ARG A 219 -15.66 -4.21 -11.51
CA ARG A 219 -16.40 -4.63 -10.32
C ARG A 219 -16.33 -3.59 -9.20
N TRP A 220 -15.15 -3.04 -8.93
CA TRP A 220 -14.99 -1.99 -7.92
C TRP A 220 -15.80 -0.74 -8.28
N LEU A 221 -15.76 -0.29 -9.53
CA LEU A 221 -16.57 0.84 -10.00
C LEU A 221 -18.08 0.57 -9.88
N ASP A 222 -18.53 -0.65 -10.21
CA ASP A 222 -19.92 -1.05 -10.02
C ASP A 222 -20.33 -0.99 -8.54
N GLN A 223 -19.46 -1.45 -7.62
CA GLN A 223 -19.71 -1.39 -6.19
C GLN A 223 -19.68 0.05 -5.65
N ILE A 224 -18.78 0.90 -6.14
CA ILE A 224 -18.69 2.32 -5.78
C ILE A 224 -19.96 3.07 -6.24
N ALA A 225 -20.39 2.85 -7.47
CA ALA A 225 -21.64 3.42 -7.99
C ALA A 225 -22.86 2.92 -7.20
N ALA A 226 -22.88 1.63 -6.84
CA ALA A 226 -23.93 1.05 -6.01
C ALA A 226 -23.96 1.61 -4.58
N MET A 227 -22.84 2.17 -4.08
CA MET A 227 -22.78 2.93 -2.83
C MET A 227 -23.36 4.35 -2.96
N HIS A 228 -23.81 4.74 -4.15
CA HIS A 228 -24.22 6.11 -4.48
C HIS A 228 -23.08 7.14 -4.37
N ALA A 229 -21.82 6.70 -4.41
CA ALA A 229 -20.71 7.62 -4.61
C ALA A 229 -20.75 8.14 -6.05
N ASN A 230 -20.61 9.45 -6.22
CA ASN A 230 -20.63 10.09 -7.53
C ASN A 230 -19.23 10.38 -8.08
N ALA A 231 -18.18 10.15 -7.29
CA ALA A 231 -16.80 10.35 -7.71
C ALA A 231 -15.84 9.29 -7.15
N VAL A 232 -14.79 9.03 -7.90
CA VAL A 232 -13.59 8.32 -7.44
C VAL A 232 -12.38 9.25 -7.57
N ARG A 233 -11.51 9.27 -6.57
CA ARG A 233 -10.23 9.99 -6.61
C ARG A 233 -9.08 9.01 -6.75
N THR A 234 -8.17 9.28 -7.68
CA THR A 234 -6.89 8.55 -7.83
C THR A 234 -5.73 9.47 -7.54
N TYR A 235 -4.70 8.99 -6.85
CA TYR A 235 -3.52 9.80 -6.50
C TYR A 235 -2.57 10.04 -7.67
N THR A 236 -2.40 9.02 -8.49
CA THR A 236 -1.36 8.96 -9.53
C THR A 236 -1.93 8.31 -10.79
N ILE A 237 -1.08 8.15 -11.80
CA ILE A 237 -1.40 7.39 -13.00
C ILE A 237 -1.57 5.91 -12.64
N LEU A 238 -2.76 5.36 -12.93
CA LEU A 238 -3.03 3.92 -12.83
C LEU A 238 -2.75 3.19 -14.16
N PRO A 239 -2.76 1.85 -14.20
CA PRO A 239 -2.64 1.13 -15.47
C PRO A 239 -3.78 1.46 -16.44
N PRO A 240 -3.56 1.32 -17.76
CA PRO A 240 -4.61 1.53 -18.77
C PRO A 240 -5.89 0.73 -18.51
N ALA A 241 -5.78 -0.40 -17.80
CA ALA A 241 -6.89 -1.23 -17.37
C ALA A 241 -7.97 -0.47 -16.58
N PHE A 242 -7.57 0.44 -15.69
CA PHE A 242 -8.50 1.27 -14.89
C PHE A 242 -9.31 2.22 -15.77
N TYR A 243 -8.64 3.02 -16.61
CA TYR A 243 -9.30 4.02 -17.46
C TYR A 243 -10.29 3.38 -18.44
N ARG A 244 -9.95 2.18 -18.95
CA ARG A 244 -10.87 1.39 -19.78
C ARG A 244 -12.08 0.90 -18.99
N ALA A 245 -11.87 0.45 -17.75
CA ALA A 245 -12.97 0.03 -16.88
C ALA A 245 -13.89 1.20 -16.54
N LEU A 246 -13.35 2.38 -16.21
CA LEU A 246 -14.11 3.61 -15.98
C LEU A 246 -14.95 3.99 -17.19
N ARG A 247 -14.32 4.04 -18.38
CA ARG A 247 -15.03 4.31 -19.64
C ARG A 247 -16.10 3.25 -19.93
N GLY A 248 -15.82 1.98 -19.65
CA GLY A 248 -16.77 0.88 -19.81
C GLY A 248 -18.00 1.08 -18.93
N HIS A 249 -17.77 1.23 -17.62
CA HIS A 249 -18.80 1.43 -16.60
C HIS A 249 -19.71 2.62 -16.94
N ASN A 250 -19.15 3.81 -17.19
CA ASN A 250 -19.95 5.01 -17.44
C ASN A 250 -20.73 4.95 -18.76
N ARG A 251 -20.28 4.18 -19.75
CA ARG A 251 -21.03 3.98 -21.00
C ARG A 251 -22.18 2.98 -20.85
N THR A 252 -22.08 2.03 -19.93
CA THR A 252 -23.11 1.02 -19.68
C THR A 252 -24.10 1.44 -18.59
N HIS A 253 -23.74 2.43 -17.76
CA HIS A 253 -24.55 2.92 -16.63
C HIS A 253 -24.76 4.44 -16.70
N PRO A 254 -25.48 4.97 -17.71
CA PRO A 254 -25.67 6.41 -17.90
C PRO A 254 -26.40 7.10 -16.72
N ASP A 255 -27.19 6.35 -15.95
CA ASP A 255 -27.92 6.84 -14.78
C ASP A 255 -27.15 6.72 -13.46
N ALA A 256 -25.93 6.16 -13.49
CA ALA A 256 -25.09 5.92 -12.31
C ALA A 256 -23.62 6.21 -12.64
N LEU A 257 -23.34 7.41 -13.13
CA LEU A 257 -21.99 7.82 -13.51
C LEU A 257 -21.08 7.91 -12.28
N VAL A 258 -19.85 7.41 -12.44
CA VAL A 258 -18.75 7.64 -11.51
C VAL A 258 -17.79 8.64 -12.17
N HIS A 259 -17.71 9.85 -11.59
CA HIS A 259 -16.78 10.87 -12.05
C HIS A 259 -15.36 10.62 -11.52
N LEU A 260 -14.36 11.15 -12.22
CA LEU A 260 -12.94 11.03 -11.84
C LEU A 260 -12.41 12.37 -11.35
N ILE A 261 -11.84 12.38 -10.14
CA ILE A 261 -10.94 13.42 -9.66
C ILE A 261 -9.52 12.86 -9.79
N HIS A 262 -8.72 13.43 -10.68
CA HIS A 262 -7.40 12.87 -11.00
C HIS A 262 -6.28 13.64 -10.28
N GLY A 263 -5.47 12.90 -9.54
CA GLY A 263 -4.31 13.41 -8.85
C GLY A 263 -3.06 13.41 -9.72
N VAL A 264 -2.22 14.43 -9.57
CA VAL A 264 -0.86 14.43 -10.15
C VAL A 264 0.13 14.33 -8.99
N TRP A 265 0.59 13.12 -8.71
CA TRP A 265 1.52 12.86 -7.61
C TRP A 265 2.98 13.13 -8.03
N THR A 266 3.82 13.47 -7.05
CA THR A 266 5.27 13.63 -7.20
C THR A 266 5.99 13.16 -5.96
N GLU A 267 7.25 12.74 -6.11
CA GLU A 267 8.14 12.35 -5.01
C GLU A 267 8.42 13.53 -4.07
N ALA A 268 9.05 13.25 -2.92
CA ALA A 268 9.59 14.31 -2.08
C ALA A 268 10.69 15.09 -2.85
N PRO A 269 10.73 16.42 -2.75
CA PRO A 269 11.75 17.23 -3.43
C PRO A 269 13.14 16.84 -2.93
N PRO A 270 14.11 16.64 -3.83
CA PRO A 270 15.45 16.21 -3.44
C PRO A 270 16.11 17.26 -2.54
N ARG A 271 16.55 16.85 -1.35
CA ARG A 271 17.12 17.76 -0.32
C ARG A 271 16.18 18.91 0.06
N ASN A 272 14.86 18.68 -0.05
CA ASN A 272 13.82 19.68 0.22
C ASN A 272 13.87 20.91 -0.71
N ASP A 273 14.50 20.79 -1.89
CA ASP A 273 14.59 21.87 -2.88
C ASP A 273 13.55 21.70 -3.99
N PHE A 274 12.44 22.43 -3.91
CA PHE A 274 11.39 22.45 -4.93
C PHE A 274 11.87 23.11 -6.24
N GLY A 275 12.95 23.90 -6.20
CA GLY A 275 13.57 24.52 -7.37
C GLY A 275 14.55 23.61 -8.10
N ASP A 276 14.77 22.38 -7.63
CA ASP A 276 15.62 21.42 -8.33
C ASP A 276 15.08 21.17 -9.74
N ARG A 277 15.93 21.39 -10.74
CA ARG A 277 15.52 21.40 -12.15
C ARG A 277 15.00 20.05 -12.62
N ALA A 278 15.62 18.95 -12.17
CA ALA A 278 15.21 17.61 -12.60
C ALA A 278 13.86 17.25 -12.00
N PHE A 279 13.68 17.53 -10.71
CA PHE A 279 12.40 17.37 -10.01
C PHE A 279 11.28 18.18 -10.69
N ASP A 280 11.54 19.46 -10.99
CA ASP A 280 10.58 20.35 -11.64
C ASP A 280 10.19 19.88 -13.06
N GLU A 281 11.18 19.48 -13.85
CA GLU A 281 11.00 18.94 -15.20
C GLU A 281 10.21 17.62 -15.17
N ASP A 282 10.47 16.76 -14.20
CA ASP A 282 9.77 15.48 -14.04
C ASP A 282 8.31 15.68 -13.65
N PHE A 283 8.01 16.57 -12.70
CA PHE A 283 6.63 16.88 -12.33
C PHE A 283 5.86 17.55 -13.47
N THR A 284 6.50 18.45 -14.22
CA THR A 284 5.91 19.06 -15.42
C THR A 284 5.61 18.01 -16.51
N GLN A 285 6.48 17.02 -16.70
CA GLN A 285 6.20 15.91 -17.62
C GLN A 285 5.04 15.05 -17.14
N GLU A 286 4.96 14.81 -15.84
CA GLU A 286 3.90 14.03 -15.21
C GLU A 286 2.52 14.66 -15.45
N ILE A 287 2.42 15.98 -15.28
CA ILE A 287 1.23 16.77 -15.64
C ILE A 287 0.80 16.52 -17.08
N ARG A 288 1.74 16.54 -18.03
CA ARG A 288 1.42 16.31 -19.45
C ARG A 288 0.94 14.87 -19.71
N ARG A 289 1.56 13.89 -19.06
CA ARG A 289 1.14 12.48 -19.15
C ARG A 289 -0.30 12.32 -18.65
N VAL A 290 -0.62 12.90 -17.50
CA VAL A 290 -1.97 12.89 -16.92
C VAL A 290 -2.99 13.52 -17.86
N VAL A 291 -2.72 14.71 -18.40
CA VAL A 291 -3.68 15.33 -19.33
C VAL A 291 -3.84 14.45 -20.58
N ASP A 292 -2.75 14.01 -21.21
CA ASP A 292 -2.84 13.23 -22.44
C ASP A 292 -3.54 11.87 -22.25
N LEU A 293 -3.30 11.19 -21.12
CA LEU A 293 -3.89 9.87 -20.88
C LEU A 293 -5.38 9.95 -20.61
N LEU A 294 -5.86 11.02 -19.96
CA LEU A 294 -7.29 11.20 -19.67
C LEU A 294 -8.09 11.43 -20.94
N HIS A 295 -7.48 12.02 -21.96
CA HIS A 295 -8.03 12.19 -23.32
C HIS A 295 -7.77 10.95 -24.22
N GLY A 296 -7.25 9.85 -23.67
CA GLY A 296 -6.98 8.62 -24.41
C GLY A 296 -5.90 8.76 -25.49
N ALA A 297 -5.00 9.74 -25.33
CA ALA A 297 -4.03 10.17 -26.34
C ALA A 297 -2.56 10.02 -25.87
N ALA A 298 -2.30 9.08 -24.95
CA ALA A 298 -0.97 8.86 -24.39
C ALA A 298 -0.45 7.43 -24.60
N GLU A 299 0.86 7.34 -24.81
CA GLU A 299 1.62 6.09 -24.74
C GLU A 299 3.01 6.42 -24.18
N PHE A 300 3.37 5.77 -23.09
CA PHE A 300 4.70 5.89 -22.47
C PHE A 300 5.10 4.56 -21.83
N PRO A 301 6.40 4.23 -21.79
CA PRO A 301 6.86 2.99 -21.18
C PRO A 301 6.57 2.97 -19.69
N ALA A 302 6.22 1.79 -19.17
CA ALA A 302 6.21 1.56 -17.72
C ALA A 302 7.62 1.75 -17.16
N ARG A 303 7.70 2.27 -15.93
CA ARG A 303 8.95 2.44 -15.19
C ARG A 303 8.78 1.78 -13.82
N PRO A 304 9.86 1.28 -13.17
CA PRO A 304 9.75 0.84 -11.79
C PRO A 304 9.10 1.93 -10.94
N GLY A 305 8.10 1.59 -10.13
CA GLY A 305 7.39 2.57 -9.32
C GLY A 305 6.24 3.29 -10.04
N HIS A 306 6.04 3.08 -11.34
CA HIS A 306 5.20 3.97 -12.15
C HIS A 306 4.48 3.24 -13.30
N ALA A 307 3.15 3.37 -13.33
CA ALA A 307 2.34 2.77 -14.38
C ALA A 307 2.74 3.30 -15.76
N GLY A 308 2.50 2.49 -16.79
CA GLY A 308 2.69 2.89 -18.16
C GLY A 308 1.97 1.95 -19.11
N GLY A 309 2.16 2.20 -20.39
CA GLY A 309 1.49 1.48 -21.47
C GLY A 309 0.72 2.45 -22.35
N ARG A 310 -0.26 1.88 -23.05
CA ARG A 310 -1.08 2.61 -24.02
C ARG A 310 -2.42 2.99 -23.42
N TYR A 311 -2.65 4.28 -23.28
CA TYR A 311 -3.88 4.89 -22.79
C TYR A 311 -4.74 5.30 -23.99
N ASP A 312 -5.68 4.44 -24.34
CA ASP A 312 -6.55 4.52 -25.52
C ASP A 312 -8.04 4.75 -25.15
N ALA A 313 -8.32 4.93 -23.86
CA ALA A 313 -9.65 5.22 -23.34
C ALA A 313 -9.75 6.71 -23.02
N ASP A 314 -10.49 7.45 -23.85
CA ASP A 314 -10.91 8.80 -23.52
C ASP A 314 -11.94 8.76 -22.39
N VAL A 315 -11.51 9.24 -21.22
CA VAL A 315 -12.34 9.39 -20.00
C VAL A 315 -12.58 10.85 -19.65
N SER A 316 -12.04 11.78 -20.44
CA SER A 316 -12.13 13.23 -20.20
C SER A 316 -13.57 13.75 -19.98
N PRO A 317 -14.64 13.17 -20.57
CA PRO A 317 -16.01 13.60 -20.28
C PRO A 317 -16.49 13.34 -18.85
N TRP A 318 -15.79 12.49 -18.10
CA TRP A 318 -16.11 12.17 -16.71
C TRP A 318 -15.08 12.70 -15.72
N VAL A 319 -14.04 13.38 -16.18
CA VAL A 319 -13.05 14.03 -15.32
C VAL A 319 -13.62 15.36 -14.84
N ILE A 320 -13.80 15.49 -13.52
CA ILE A 320 -14.43 16.66 -12.91
C ILE A 320 -13.45 17.58 -12.20
N ALA A 321 -12.25 17.12 -11.79
CA ALA A 321 -11.26 17.99 -11.15
C ALA A 321 -9.84 17.39 -11.19
N TYR A 322 -8.85 18.27 -11.00
CA TYR A 322 -7.46 17.92 -10.72
C TYR A 322 -7.07 18.30 -9.29
N VAL A 323 -6.30 17.45 -8.61
CA VAL A 323 -5.66 17.75 -7.32
C VAL A 323 -4.17 17.40 -7.41
N ILE A 324 -3.29 18.39 -7.45
CA ILE A 324 -1.85 18.13 -7.68
C ILE A 324 -1.04 18.09 -6.38
N GLY A 325 0.04 17.32 -6.38
CA GLY A 325 0.97 17.20 -5.24
C GLY A 325 0.60 16.11 -4.24
N ARG A 326 1.23 16.18 -3.07
CA ARG A 326 1.11 15.22 -1.97
C ARG A 326 0.91 15.97 -0.65
N GLU A 327 0.71 15.24 0.45
CA GLU A 327 0.85 15.81 1.80
C GLU A 327 2.31 16.24 1.97
N TRP A 328 2.53 17.56 1.99
CA TRP A 328 3.86 18.15 2.04
C TRP A 328 4.37 18.20 3.48
N GLU A 329 5.60 17.76 3.70
CA GLU A 329 6.20 17.88 5.02
C GLU A 329 6.47 19.36 5.36
N PRO A 330 6.04 19.84 6.56
CA PRO A 330 6.20 21.24 6.96
C PRO A 330 7.65 21.74 6.88
N TYR A 331 8.62 20.88 7.22
CA TYR A 331 10.04 21.25 7.13
C TYR A 331 10.52 21.47 5.69
N ALA A 332 9.93 20.78 4.70
CA ALA A 332 10.31 20.94 3.31
C ALA A 332 9.73 22.25 2.77
N VAL A 333 8.45 22.51 3.06
CA VAL A 333 7.77 23.77 2.73
C VAL A 333 8.50 24.96 3.36
N GLY A 334 8.68 24.94 4.70
CA GLY A 334 9.34 26.02 5.43
C GLY A 334 10.79 26.24 5.01
N GLY A 335 11.51 25.16 4.70
CA GLY A 335 12.89 25.23 4.21
C GLY A 335 13.01 25.93 2.86
N TYR A 336 12.16 25.59 1.90
CA TYR A 336 12.14 26.25 0.59
C TYR A 336 11.61 27.68 0.68
N ASP A 337 10.61 27.92 1.54
CA ASP A 337 10.04 29.25 1.76
C ASP A 337 11.02 30.26 2.38
N ALA A 338 12.06 29.75 3.04
CA ALA A 338 13.15 30.56 3.58
C ALA A 338 14.19 30.98 2.52
N ASP A 339 14.22 30.40 1.31
CA ASP A 339 15.20 30.78 0.29
C ASP A 339 14.87 32.18 -0.27
N PRO A 340 15.75 33.20 -0.06
CA PRO A 340 15.50 34.56 -0.55
C PRO A 340 15.57 34.68 -2.08
N ARG A 341 16.09 33.67 -2.78
CA ARG A 341 16.21 33.64 -4.24
C ARG A 341 14.97 33.04 -4.92
N ALA A 342 14.16 32.30 -4.17
CA ALA A 342 13.00 31.62 -4.72
C ALA A 342 11.84 32.62 -5.01
N PRO A 343 11.10 32.46 -6.12
CA PRO A 343 10.05 33.42 -6.50
C PRO A 343 8.88 33.41 -5.52
N ARG A 344 8.44 34.57 -5.04
CA ARG A 344 7.26 34.75 -4.16
C ARG A 344 6.00 35.22 -4.90
N ARG A 345 6.11 35.27 -6.22
CA ARG A 345 5.08 35.78 -7.13
C ARG A 345 5.05 34.90 -8.36
N PHE A 346 3.87 34.68 -8.88
CA PHE A 346 3.66 33.97 -10.13
C PHE A 346 2.52 34.64 -10.92
N LEU A 347 2.80 35.03 -12.16
CA LEU A 347 1.84 35.68 -13.05
C LEU A 347 1.59 34.77 -14.26
N GLY A 348 0.74 33.76 -14.09
CA GLY A 348 0.34 32.83 -15.14
C GLY A 348 -0.79 33.37 -16.02
N SER A 349 -1.17 32.60 -17.04
CA SER A 349 -2.31 32.97 -17.89
C SER A 349 -3.66 32.67 -17.26
N HIS A 350 -3.72 31.66 -16.39
CA HIS A 350 -4.93 31.14 -15.75
C HIS A 350 -4.92 31.43 -14.24
N LEU A 351 -3.77 31.34 -13.60
CA LEU A 351 -3.62 31.56 -12.15
C LEU A 351 -2.58 32.63 -11.86
N VAL A 352 -2.87 33.46 -10.86
CA VAL A 352 -2.01 34.55 -10.40
C VAL A 352 -1.81 34.44 -8.89
N LEU A 353 -0.55 34.61 -8.47
CA LEU A 353 -0.12 34.80 -7.10
C LEU A 353 0.66 36.12 -7.03
N GLU A 354 0.04 37.18 -6.55
CA GLU A 354 0.68 38.51 -6.46
C GLU A 354 1.61 38.64 -5.26
N ALA A 355 1.32 37.92 -4.18
CA ALA A 355 2.14 37.82 -2.98
C ALA A 355 1.81 36.51 -2.26
N GLY A 356 2.83 35.69 -2.02
CA GLY A 356 2.71 34.44 -1.26
C GLY A 356 4.09 33.89 -0.91
N THR A 357 4.17 32.60 -0.64
CA THR A 357 5.42 31.89 -0.37
C THR A 357 6.03 31.30 -1.65
N PRO A 358 7.34 30.99 -1.63
CA PRO A 358 7.98 30.24 -2.70
C PRO A 358 7.28 28.94 -3.08
N THR A 359 6.84 28.15 -2.10
CA THR A 359 6.14 26.88 -2.34
C THR A 359 4.77 27.12 -2.98
N GLU A 360 4.01 28.12 -2.52
CA GLU A 360 2.75 28.52 -3.15
C GLU A 360 2.95 28.97 -4.61
N ALA A 361 4.00 29.74 -4.90
CA ALA A 361 4.33 30.17 -6.26
C ALA A 361 4.69 28.97 -7.16
N TRP A 362 5.42 27.99 -6.61
CA TRP A 362 5.75 26.76 -7.31
C TRP A 362 4.51 25.92 -7.63
N LEU A 363 3.58 25.76 -6.67
CA LEU A 363 2.31 25.06 -6.87
C LEU A 363 1.41 25.78 -7.87
N ALA A 364 1.23 27.11 -7.72
CA ALA A 364 0.41 27.91 -8.63
C ALA A 364 0.91 27.80 -10.09
N ARG A 365 2.23 27.78 -10.29
CA ARG A 365 2.82 27.59 -11.62
C ARG A 365 2.50 26.22 -12.22
N HIS A 366 2.54 25.15 -11.44
CA HIS A 366 2.23 23.80 -11.94
C HIS A 366 0.73 23.63 -12.23
N CYS A 367 -0.13 24.18 -11.38
CA CYS A 367 -1.56 24.24 -11.65
C CYS A 367 -1.86 25.02 -12.94
N ASP A 368 -1.23 26.18 -13.13
CA ASP A 368 -1.36 26.99 -14.35
C ASP A 368 -0.85 26.25 -15.59
N ALA A 369 0.30 25.56 -15.49
CA ALA A 369 0.86 24.76 -16.57
C ALA A 369 -0.07 23.63 -17.01
N LEU A 370 -0.77 22.99 -16.06
CA LEU A 370 -1.78 21.96 -16.36
C LEU A 370 -2.95 22.57 -17.14
N LEU A 371 -3.56 23.64 -16.62
CA LEU A 371 -4.69 24.33 -17.28
C LEU A 371 -4.31 24.83 -18.67
N ALA A 372 -3.13 25.44 -18.81
CA ALA A 372 -2.62 25.94 -20.07
C ALA A 372 -2.38 24.81 -21.09
N TYR A 373 -1.84 23.67 -20.64
CA TYR A 373 -1.59 22.52 -21.51
C TYR A 373 -2.88 21.88 -22.00
N GLU A 374 -3.85 21.66 -21.11
CA GLU A 374 -5.14 21.06 -21.45
C GLU A 374 -5.94 21.96 -22.39
N GLU A 375 -6.01 23.27 -22.13
CA GLU A 375 -6.72 24.20 -23.00
C GLU A 375 -6.05 24.30 -24.38
N ALA A 376 -4.71 24.40 -24.43
CA ALA A 376 -3.99 24.53 -25.69
C ALA A 376 -4.15 23.27 -26.58
N THR A 377 -4.12 22.09 -25.96
CA THR A 377 -4.09 20.81 -26.66
C THR A 377 -5.49 20.29 -27.00
N TYR A 378 -6.41 20.37 -26.05
CA TYR A 378 -7.74 19.76 -26.14
C TYR A 378 -8.88 20.78 -26.14
N ASN A 379 -8.60 22.06 -25.87
CA ASN A 379 -9.61 23.10 -25.65
C ASN A 379 -10.58 22.71 -24.54
N ALA A 380 -10.03 22.25 -23.42
CA ALA A 380 -10.79 21.80 -22.28
C ALA A 380 -10.16 22.31 -20.98
N GLN A 381 -10.95 22.40 -19.91
CA GLN A 381 -10.48 22.75 -18.57
C GLN A 381 -11.31 22.03 -17.51
N ARG A 382 -10.68 21.73 -16.37
CA ARG A 382 -11.35 21.27 -15.15
C ARG A 382 -10.95 22.14 -13.96
N PRO A 383 -11.80 22.28 -12.92
CA PRO A 383 -11.41 22.84 -11.64
C PRO A 383 -10.13 22.19 -11.12
N ILE A 384 -9.24 22.98 -10.52
CA ILE A 384 -7.95 22.50 -10.03
C ILE A 384 -7.66 23.04 -8.63
N ALA A 385 -6.94 22.22 -7.84
CA ALA A 385 -6.38 22.54 -6.54
C ALA A 385 -5.00 21.87 -6.37
N PHE A 386 -4.25 22.27 -5.35
CA PHE A 386 -3.14 21.48 -4.81
C PHE A 386 -3.59 20.73 -3.53
N THR A 387 -2.94 19.62 -3.22
CA THR A 387 -3.13 18.86 -1.97
C THR A 387 -2.66 19.69 -0.77
N ASN A 388 -3.48 19.75 0.27
CA ASN A 388 -3.13 20.33 1.56
C ASN A 388 -3.66 19.44 2.72
N TRP A 389 -3.16 19.68 3.93
CA TRP A 389 -3.47 18.94 5.15
C TRP A 389 -3.17 19.82 6.38
N PRO A 390 -3.59 19.45 7.60
CA PRO A 390 -3.64 20.40 8.72
C PRO A 390 -2.27 20.99 9.10
N THR A 391 -1.18 20.25 8.96
CA THR A 391 0.15 20.72 9.37
C THR A 391 0.73 21.81 8.44
N THR A 392 0.11 22.03 7.27
CA THR A 392 0.45 23.10 6.34
C THR A 392 -0.74 24.00 6.05
N ASP A 393 -1.78 23.96 6.91
CA ASP A 393 -2.87 24.92 6.83
C ASP A 393 -2.41 26.34 7.23
N PRO A 394 -3.12 27.41 6.81
CA PRO A 394 -2.73 28.78 7.11
C PRO A 394 -3.20 29.25 8.50
N ILE A 395 -3.75 28.36 9.34
CA ILE A 395 -4.33 28.71 10.64
C ILE A 395 -3.19 28.75 11.68
N ARG A 396 -3.32 29.68 12.63
CA ARG A 396 -2.51 29.70 13.86
C ARG A 396 -3.30 29.00 14.94
N HIS A 397 -2.77 27.92 15.48
CA HIS A 397 -3.46 27.08 16.45
C HIS A 397 -3.03 27.45 17.87
N ALA A 398 -3.99 27.71 18.76
CA ALA A 398 -3.69 28.28 20.08
C ALA A 398 -2.92 27.33 21.01
N THR A 399 -2.86 26.04 20.66
CA THR A 399 -2.25 24.99 21.47
C THR A 399 -0.96 24.44 20.87
N GLU A 400 -0.55 24.89 19.69
CA GLU A 400 0.66 24.39 19.04
C GLU A 400 1.92 25.09 19.56
N THR A 401 2.98 24.31 19.77
CA THR A 401 4.21 24.79 20.42
C THR A 401 5.41 24.30 19.64
N SER A 402 6.24 25.25 19.19
CA SER A 402 7.45 24.95 18.41
C SER A 402 8.35 23.92 19.10
N PHE A 403 9.07 23.12 18.34
CA PHE A 403 10.03 22.17 18.86
C PHE A 403 11.08 22.83 19.76
N ALA A 404 11.52 24.04 19.41
CA ALA A 404 12.46 24.82 20.22
C ALA A 404 11.90 25.08 21.63
N ASP A 405 10.65 25.49 21.72
CA ASP A 405 9.97 25.70 23.00
C ASP A 405 9.67 24.39 23.71
N GLN A 406 9.27 23.34 22.98
CA GLN A 406 9.14 21.99 23.52
C GLN A 406 10.43 21.53 24.20
N MET A 407 11.61 21.84 23.66
CA MET A 407 12.90 21.50 24.30
C MET A 407 13.24 22.44 25.47
N ARG A 408 12.94 23.73 25.33
CA ARG A 408 13.14 24.74 26.38
C ARG A 408 12.37 24.39 27.66
N PHE A 409 11.09 24.03 27.55
CA PHE A 409 10.26 23.67 28.70
C PHE A 409 10.77 22.42 29.43
N ARG A 410 11.46 21.54 28.71
CA ARG A 410 12.09 20.33 29.25
C ARG A 410 13.45 20.58 29.89
N GLY A 411 13.99 21.80 29.74
CA GLY A 411 15.36 22.11 30.12
C GLY A 411 16.42 21.36 29.29
N ILE A 412 16.04 20.86 28.11
CA ILE A 412 16.95 20.16 27.20
C ILE A 412 17.58 21.22 26.28
N PRO A 413 18.92 21.40 26.32
CA PRO A 413 19.59 22.28 25.38
C PRO A 413 19.38 21.76 23.95
N TRP A 414 18.74 22.56 23.12
CA TRP A 414 18.54 22.24 21.71
C TRP A 414 19.05 23.38 20.83
N ARG A 415 19.67 23.01 19.72
CA ARG A 415 19.98 23.92 18.62
C ARG A 415 19.57 23.28 17.30
N PRO A 416 19.00 24.04 16.36
CA PRO A 416 18.57 23.52 15.06
C PRO A 416 19.68 22.77 14.29
N ASP A 417 20.93 23.23 14.40
CA ASP A 417 22.10 22.64 13.73
C ASP A 417 22.55 21.27 14.30
N GLN A 418 22.00 20.88 15.45
CA GLN A 418 22.33 19.62 16.13
C GLN A 418 21.29 18.52 15.92
N ALA A 419 20.18 18.81 15.22
CA ALA A 419 19.15 17.82 14.96
C ALA A 419 19.68 16.68 14.06
N ARG A 420 19.34 15.43 14.39
CA ARG A 420 19.72 14.23 13.60
C ARG A 420 18.93 14.10 12.28
N GLY A 421 18.03 15.04 12.00
CA GLY A 421 17.17 15.09 10.83
C GLY A 421 16.28 16.35 10.88
N PRO A 422 15.46 16.59 9.84
CA PRO A 422 14.53 17.71 9.86
C PRO A 422 13.50 17.53 10.97
N VAL A 423 13.21 18.62 11.67
CA VAL A 423 12.17 18.63 12.72
C VAL A 423 10.82 18.78 12.04
N HIS A 424 9.90 17.86 12.33
CA HIS A 424 8.50 17.98 11.91
C HIS A 424 7.77 18.89 12.90
N GLU A 425 7.28 20.02 12.42
CA GLU A 425 6.48 20.97 13.19
C GLU A 425 5.04 20.91 12.68
N GLU A 426 4.07 20.81 13.58
CA GLU A 426 2.64 20.77 13.24
C GLU A 426 2.10 22.16 12.86
N GLU A 427 2.89 23.22 13.08
CA GLU A 427 2.64 24.60 12.65
C GLU A 427 3.97 25.26 12.23
N GLY A 428 3.93 26.19 11.26
CA GLY A 428 5.09 27.01 10.90
C GLY A 428 5.37 27.06 9.40
N ALA A 429 4.80 26.11 8.65
CA ALA A 429 4.63 26.18 7.21
C ALA A 429 3.15 26.45 6.88
N ALA A 430 2.87 27.19 5.82
CA ALA A 430 1.51 27.49 5.41
C ALA A 430 1.40 27.46 3.89
N LEU A 431 0.38 26.76 3.40
CA LEU A 431 -0.04 26.73 2.00
C LEU A 431 -1.47 27.28 1.95
N ASP A 432 -1.64 28.57 1.66
CA ASP A 432 -2.97 29.19 1.61
C ASP A 432 -3.52 29.21 0.17
N PRO A 433 -4.52 28.36 -0.16
CA PRO A 433 -5.13 28.40 -1.49
C PRO A 433 -5.83 29.73 -1.79
N ALA A 434 -6.14 30.56 -0.80
CA ALA A 434 -6.76 31.88 -0.99
C ALA A 434 -5.78 32.94 -1.52
N HIS A 435 -4.47 32.70 -1.44
CA HIS A 435 -3.47 33.57 -2.06
C HIS A 435 -3.48 33.48 -3.59
N VAL A 436 -3.90 32.33 -4.14
CA VAL A 436 -4.00 32.12 -5.60
C VAL A 436 -5.33 32.66 -6.12
N ARG A 437 -5.27 33.45 -7.19
CA ARG A 437 -6.44 34.04 -7.86
C ARG A 437 -6.58 33.50 -9.28
N PRO A 438 -7.74 32.96 -9.67
CA PRO A 438 -8.02 32.62 -11.06
C PRO A 438 -8.20 33.89 -11.90
N THR A 439 -7.66 33.89 -13.12
CA THR A 439 -7.95 34.91 -14.13
C THR A 439 -9.25 34.56 -14.88
N ALA A 440 -9.73 35.45 -15.74
CA ALA A 440 -10.87 35.15 -16.62
C ALA A 440 -10.63 33.96 -17.58
N ARG A 441 -9.38 33.53 -17.80
CA ARG A 441 -9.06 32.35 -18.61
C ARG A 441 -9.24 31.04 -17.86
N ALA A 442 -9.20 31.03 -16.52
CA ALA A 442 -9.49 29.86 -15.70
C ALA A 442 -11.02 29.66 -15.56
N ALA A 443 -11.69 29.38 -16.67
CA ALA A 443 -13.14 29.30 -16.75
C ALA A 443 -13.74 28.16 -15.91
N ALA A 444 -12.99 27.06 -15.73
CA ALA A 444 -13.39 25.96 -14.86
C ALA A 444 -13.24 26.31 -13.36
N GLY A 445 -12.27 27.15 -13.00
CA GLY A 445 -12.10 27.69 -11.65
C GLY A 445 -11.06 26.99 -10.75
N TRP A 446 -10.97 27.48 -9.52
CA TRP A 446 -9.97 27.14 -8.50
C TRP A 446 -10.67 26.78 -7.18
N PHE A 447 -10.16 25.78 -6.45
CA PHE A 447 -10.75 25.34 -5.19
C PHE A 447 -9.70 24.94 -4.14
N ALA A 448 -10.14 24.74 -2.90
CA ALA A 448 -9.31 24.30 -1.79
C ALA A 448 -9.51 22.80 -1.51
N SER A 449 -8.42 22.04 -1.38
CA SER A 449 -8.43 20.60 -1.13
C SER A 449 -7.66 20.27 0.14
N TYR A 450 -8.32 19.66 1.13
CA TYR A 450 -7.70 19.28 2.40
C TYR A 450 -7.97 17.82 2.75
N HIS A 451 -6.94 17.11 3.22
CA HIS A 451 -7.08 15.85 3.94
C HIS A 451 -7.33 16.17 5.41
N VAL A 452 -8.39 15.63 6.03
CA VAL A 452 -8.71 15.96 7.42
C VAL A 452 -9.20 14.72 8.17
N TYR A 453 -8.37 14.25 9.09
CA TYR A 453 -8.65 13.14 9.99
C TYR A 453 -8.95 13.65 11.41
N PRO A 454 -9.86 13.03 12.16
CA PRO A 454 -10.34 13.61 13.42
C PRO A 454 -9.36 13.50 14.60
N TYR A 455 -8.40 12.58 14.55
CA TYR A 455 -7.47 12.27 15.64
C TYR A 455 -6.12 13.00 15.53
N TYR A 456 -5.83 13.68 14.42
CA TYR A 456 -4.53 14.30 14.17
C TYR A 456 -4.67 15.60 13.36
N PRO A 457 -3.87 16.65 13.65
CA PRO A 457 -2.89 16.77 14.74
C PRO A 457 -3.50 17.06 16.12
N ASP A 458 -2.68 17.05 17.18
CA ASP A 458 -3.17 17.26 18.55
C ASP A 458 -3.86 18.61 18.75
N PHE A 459 -3.53 19.67 17.99
CA PHE A 459 -4.22 20.95 18.12
C PHE A 459 -5.72 20.80 17.87
N MET A 460 -6.14 19.88 17.00
CA MET A 460 -7.56 19.59 16.76
C MET A 460 -8.23 19.07 18.01
N LEU A 461 -7.47 18.33 18.82
CA LEU A 461 -7.93 17.70 20.04
C LEU A 461 -7.78 18.60 21.25
N LEU A 462 -6.83 19.53 21.27
CA LEU A 462 -6.43 20.29 22.45
C LEU A 462 -7.01 21.71 22.45
N ASP A 463 -7.26 22.29 21.28
CA ASP A 463 -7.75 23.66 21.19
C ASP A 463 -9.13 23.80 21.86
N PRO A 464 -9.26 24.69 22.86
CA PRO A 464 -10.51 24.87 23.59
C PRO A 464 -11.64 25.41 22.69
N GLY A 465 -11.33 26.15 21.63
CA GLY A 465 -12.28 26.63 20.64
C GLY A 465 -12.89 25.48 19.85
N TYR A 466 -12.05 24.56 19.35
CA TYR A 466 -12.54 23.37 18.65
C TYR A 466 -13.34 22.46 19.60
N ARG A 467 -12.87 22.22 20.83
CA ARG A 467 -13.60 21.43 21.83
C ARG A 467 -14.97 21.98 22.21
N ALA A 468 -15.14 23.30 22.16
CA ALA A 468 -16.40 23.96 22.45
C ALA A 468 -17.40 23.90 21.28
N ALA A 469 -16.95 23.53 20.07
CA ALA A 469 -17.80 23.45 18.90
C ALA A 469 -18.76 22.25 18.96
N ALA A 470 -19.94 22.44 18.38
CA ALA A 470 -20.95 21.40 18.24
C ALA A 470 -21.63 21.51 16.88
N SER A 471 -21.81 20.34 16.25
CA SER A 471 -22.66 20.20 15.07
C SER A 471 -24.11 19.92 15.49
N SER A 472 -25.00 19.77 14.51
CA SER A 472 -26.36 19.24 14.71
C SER A 472 -26.39 17.85 15.38
N LEU A 473 -25.26 17.15 15.43
CA LEU A 473 -25.10 15.82 16.04
C LEU A 473 -24.43 15.86 17.43
N GLY A 474 -24.13 17.05 17.95
CA GLY A 474 -23.52 17.26 19.27
C GLY A 474 -22.06 17.72 19.22
N PRO A 475 -21.37 17.75 20.38
CA PRO A 475 -19.99 18.25 20.48
C PRO A 475 -19.01 17.51 19.57
N SER A 476 -18.16 18.25 18.85
CA SER A 476 -17.20 17.71 17.89
C SER A 476 -16.02 18.67 17.69
N PRO A 477 -14.81 18.35 18.21
CA PRO A 477 -13.59 19.10 17.90
C PRO A 477 -13.27 19.08 16.39
N TYR A 478 -13.52 17.95 15.74
CA TYR A 478 -13.41 17.80 14.28
C TYR A 478 -14.27 18.84 13.55
N PHE A 479 -15.54 19.00 13.94
CA PHE A 479 -16.41 20.02 13.37
C PHE A 479 -15.91 21.45 13.62
N GLY A 480 -15.39 21.72 14.82
CA GLY A 480 -14.79 23.02 15.15
C GLY A 480 -13.64 23.38 14.21
N TYR A 481 -12.75 22.43 13.93
CA TYR A 481 -11.67 22.61 12.95
C TYR A 481 -12.22 22.81 11.53
N LEU A 482 -13.22 22.03 11.10
CA LEU A 482 -13.84 22.20 9.79
C LEU A 482 -14.48 23.59 9.59
N GLN A 483 -15.09 24.16 10.64
CA GLN A 483 -15.65 25.51 10.59
C GLN A 483 -14.57 26.58 10.39
N GLU A 484 -13.45 26.46 11.11
CA GLU A 484 -12.32 27.38 10.97
C GLU A 484 -11.65 27.23 9.60
N LEU A 485 -11.49 25.99 9.12
CA LEU A 485 -10.98 25.70 7.78
C LEU A 485 -11.88 26.29 6.69
N LYS A 486 -13.20 26.19 6.83
CA LYS A 486 -14.15 26.84 5.91
C LYS A 486 -14.05 28.37 5.98
N ARG A 487 -13.79 28.93 7.16
CA ARG A 487 -13.61 30.38 7.35
C ARG A 487 -12.37 30.89 6.61
N VAL A 488 -11.23 30.21 6.70
CA VAL A 488 -10.00 30.63 6.01
C VAL A 488 -10.05 30.37 4.50
N THR A 489 -10.86 29.40 4.05
CA THR A 489 -11.09 29.12 2.62
C THR A 489 -12.31 29.86 2.04
N ALA A 490 -12.79 30.91 2.70
CA ALA A 490 -13.98 31.65 2.27
C ALA A 490 -13.87 32.15 0.82
N GLY A 491 -14.94 31.93 0.05
CA GLY A 491 -14.99 32.26 -1.38
C GLY A 491 -14.40 31.20 -2.31
N LEU A 492 -13.87 30.10 -1.76
CA LEU A 492 -13.49 28.90 -2.51
C LEU A 492 -14.39 27.72 -2.12
N PRO A 493 -14.69 26.80 -3.05
CA PRO A 493 -15.17 25.48 -2.67
C PRO A 493 -14.11 24.78 -1.82
N LEU A 494 -14.51 24.26 -0.67
CA LEU A 494 -13.68 23.43 0.19
C LEU A 494 -14.03 21.97 -0.07
N LEU A 495 -13.11 21.20 -0.63
CA LEU A 495 -13.22 19.75 -0.77
C LEU A 495 -12.42 19.09 0.35
N ILE A 496 -13.12 18.36 1.22
CA ILE A 496 -12.44 17.43 2.13
C ILE A 496 -12.10 16.18 1.31
N ALA A 497 -10.89 16.16 0.77
CA ALA A 497 -10.44 15.17 -0.20
C ALA A 497 -10.04 13.84 0.46
N GLU A 498 -9.88 13.83 1.78
CA GLU A 498 -9.77 12.62 2.59
C GLU A 498 -10.42 12.84 3.96
N PHE A 499 -11.25 11.88 4.36
CA PHE A 499 -11.69 11.67 5.74
C PHE A 499 -11.88 10.18 5.98
N GLY A 500 -11.61 9.71 7.20
CA GLY A 500 -11.77 8.31 7.52
C GLY A 500 -11.36 7.96 8.94
N LEU A 501 -11.67 6.73 9.33
CA LEU A 501 -11.26 6.13 10.59
C LEU A 501 -10.91 4.66 10.33
N PRO A 502 -9.79 4.16 10.87
CA PRO A 502 -9.39 2.78 10.67
C PRO A 502 -10.14 1.84 11.63
N THR A 503 -10.25 0.58 11.22
CA THR A 503 -11.00 -0.48 11.92
C THR A 503 -10.09 -1.53 12.55
N SER A 504 -8.84 -1.15 12.81
CA SER A 504 -7.78 -1.99 13.38
C SER A 504 -8.03 -2.34 14.86
N ARG A 505 -7.38 -3.42 15.31
CA ARG A 505 -7.36 -3.85 16.70
C ARG A 505 -6.42 -2.98 17.55
N GLY A 506 -5.33 -2.49 16.98
CA GLY A 506 -4.41 -1.52 17.59
C GLY A 506 -4.90 -0.09 17.47
N ASP A 507 -4.37 0.81 18.30
CA ASP A 507 -4.74 2.22 18.37
C ASP A 507 -3.44 3.02 18.51
N ALA A 508 -3.17 3.90 17.54
CA ALA A 508 -1.96 4.68 17.48
C ALA A 508 -2.13 6.10 18.03
N HIS A 509 -3.35 6.54 18.36
CA HIS A 509 -3.62 7.88 18.90
C HIS A 509 -5.04 8.00 19.47
N GLN A 510 -5.16 8.31 20.76
CA GLN A 510 -6.45 8.43 21.42
C GLN A 510 -7.08 9.81 21.22
N HIS A 511 -8.37 9.82 20.92
CA HIS A 511 -9.22 10.98 20.78
C HIS A 511 -10.13 11.13 22.03
N PRO A 512 -10.31 12.33 22.61
CA PRO A 512 -11.09 12.53 23.84
C PRO A 512 -12.54 12.04 23.83
N THR A 513 -13.11 11.79 22.65
CA THR A 513 -14.50 11.30 22.45
C THR A 513 -14.57 9.93 21.77
N GLY A 514 -13.44 9.20 21.67
CA GLY A 514 -13.36 7.84 21.11
C GLY A 514 -13.48 7.77 19.59
N TRP A 515 -12.86 8.72 18.89
CA TRP A 515 -12.66 8.74 17.42
C TRP A 515 -11.19 8.49 17.14
N ASP A 516 -10.68 7.43 17.76
CA ASP A 516 -9.27 7.15 17.90
C ASP A 516 -8.65 6.74 16.55
N HIS A 517 -7.32 6.84 16.44
CA HIS A 517 -6.56 6.35 15.29
C HIS A 517 -6.41 4.82 15.38
N GLY A 518 -7.54 4.12 15.29
CA GLY A 518 -7.63 2.66 15.45
C GLY A 518 -8.43 2.27 16.70
N GLY A 519 -8.38 0.99 17.07
CA GLY A 519 -9.07 0.47 18.25
C GLY A 519 -10.60 0.44 18.13
N LEU A 520 -11.14 0.68 16.94
CA LEU A 520 -12.57 0.80 16.66
C LEU A 520 -13.09 -0.45 15.93
N GLY A 521 -14.18 -1.04 16.45
CA GLY A 521 -14.93 -2.03 15.72
C GLY A 521 -15.66 -1.43 14.51
N GLU A 522 -15.87 -2.23 13.47
CA GLU A 522 -16.44 -1.78 12.19
C GLU A 522 -17.82 -1.10 12.33
N ALA A 523 -18.69 -1.61 13.21
CA ALA A 523 -20.00 -1.01 13.46
C ALA A 523 -19.89 0.41 14.05
N ARG A 524 -18.90 0.63 14.93
CA ARG A 524 -18.63 1.95 15.51
C ARG A 524 -18.04 2.89 14.46
N ALA A 525 -17.05 2.43 13.69
CA ALA A 525 -16.47 3.20 12.60
C ALA A 525 -17.54 3.62 11.58
N ALA A 526 -18.45 2.72 11.19
CA ALA A 526 -19.54 3.02 10.27
C ALA A 526 -20.44 4.18 10.75
N ALA A 527 -20.79 4.21 12.05
CA ALA A 527 -21.56 5.31 12.62
C ALA A 527 -20.78 6.64 12.60
N LEU A 528 -19.46 6.59 12.81
CA LEU A 528 -18.59 7.77 12.76
C LEU A 528 -18.35 8.27 11.33
N TYR A 529 -18.24 7.39 10.34
CA TYR A 529 -18.20 7.77 8.91
C TYR A 529 -19.43 8.58 8.51
N VAL A 530 -20.63 8.14 8.91
CA VAL A 530 -21.87 8.89 8.66
C VAL A 530 -21.85 10.24 9.35
N ARG A 531 -21.37 10.29 10.60
CA ARG A 531 -21.28 11.55 11.35
C ARG A 531 -20.29 12.52 10.71
N MET A 532 -19.08 12.09 10.37
CA MET A 532 -18.08 12.91 9.68
C MET A 532 -18.61 13.46 8.36
N ALA A 533 -19.21 12.61 7.51
CA ALA A 533 -19.77 13.06 6.23
C ALA A 533 -20.87 14.12 6.40
N ARG A 534 -21.70 14.01 7.44
CA ARG A 534 -22.70 15.04 7.79
C ARG A 534 -22.05 16.32 8.31
N GLU A 535 -21.07 16.22 9.20
CA GLU A 535 -20.37 17.36 9.77
C GLU A 535 -19.57 18.14 8.70
N ILE A 536 -18.95 17.45 7.74
CA ILE A 536 -18.29 18.07 6.57
C ILE A 536 -19.31 18.87 5.75
N ARG A 537 -20.48 18.30 5.45
CA ARG A 537 -21.55 19.00 4.72
C ARG A 537 -22.10 20.18 5.52
N GLU A 538 -22.33 20.01 6.82
CA GLU A 538 -22.85 21.04 7.72
C GLU A 538 -21.87 22.21 7.89
N ALA A 539 -20.56 21.94 7.88
CA ALA A 539 -19.52 22.96 7.92
C ALA A 539 -19.46 23.81 6.63
N GLY A 540 -20.19 23.43 5.58
CA GLY A 540 -20.25 24.16 4.31
C GLY A 540 -19.16 23.77 3.30
N ALA A 541 -18.55 22.60 3.47
CA ALA A 541 -17.69 22.03 2.43
C ALA A 541 -18.50 21.69 1.16
N ALA A 542 -17.84 21.74 0.01
CA ALA A 542 -18.41 21.41 -1.30
C ALA A 542 -18.36 19.90 -1.61
N GLY A 543 -17.74 19.11 -0.74
CA GLY A 543 -17.65 17.67 -0.93
C GLY A 543 -16.86 16.95 0.17
N ALA A 544 -17.04 15.63 0.22
CA ALA A 544 -16.37 14.73 1.14
C ALA A 544 -15.95 13.46 0.38
N ILE A 545 -14.69 13.06 0.49
CA ILE A 545 -14.15 11.85 -0.16
C ILE A 545 -13.64 10.90 0.92
N ALA A 546 -14.28 9.74 1.05
CA ALA A 546 -13.93 8.75 2.05
C ALA A 546 -12.56 8.11 1.72
N PHE A 547 -11.70 7.98 2.72
CA PHE A 547 -10.44 7.26 2.64
C PHE A 547 -10.57 5.91 3.38
N ALA A 548 -10.53 4.76 2.71
CA ALA A 548 -10.31 4.54 1.26
C ALA A 548 -11.15 3.37 0.73
N TRP A 549 -11.05 3.06 -0.57
CA TRP A 549 -11.80 1.96 -1.17
C TRP A 549 -11.39 0.60 -0.61
N ILE A 550 -10.09 0.29 -0.53
CA ILE A 550 -9.55 -0.98 -0.01
C ILE A 550 -8.66 -0.80 1.21
N ASP A 551 -8.54 -1.84 2.02
CA ASP A 551 -7.44 -2.01 2.98
C ASP A 551 -6.11 -2.16 2.22
N GLU A 552 -5.00 -1.68 2.79
CA GLU A 552 -3.70 -1.63 2.13
C GLU A 552 -2.58 -2.08 3.08
N TRP A 553 -2.22 -3.37 3.02
CA TRP A 553 -1.32 -4.07 3.95
C TRP A 553 0.15 -3.62 3.93
N PHE A 554 0.54 -2.71 3.03
CA PHE A 554 1.93 -2.23 2.95
C PHE A 554 2.18 -1.01 3.84
N LYS A 555 1.10 -0.42 4.38
CA LYS A 555 1.17 0.84 5.09
C LYS A 555 1.54 0.58 6.53
N THR A 556 2.46 1.39 7.01
CA THR A 556 2.98 1.29 8.38
C THR A 556 2.70 2.57 9.15
N ASN A 557 2.48 2.45 10.45
CA ASN A 557 2.41 3.57 11.38
C ASN A 557 3.55 3.56 12.41
N TRP A 558 3.78 4.72 13.01
CA TRP A 558 4.89 4.94 13.94
C TRP A 558 4.90 4.02 15.18
N SER A 559 3.77 3.42 15.57
CA SER A 559 3.63 2.62 16.80
C SER A 559 4.07 1.17 16.64
N VAL A 560 4.19 0.66 15.41
CA VAL A 560 4.51 -0.76 15.11
C VAL A 560 5.65 -0.94 14.11
N VAL A 561 5.97 0.07 13.28
CA VAL A 561 6.96 -0.05 12.19
C VAL A 561 8.34 -0.58 12.62
N ASP A 562 8.79 -0.25 13.83
CA ASP A 562 10.09 -0.73 14.35
C ASP A 562 10.06 -2.23 14.67
N ALA A 563 8.88 -2.81 14.89
CA ALA A 563 8.66 -4.24 15.15
C ALA A 563 8.39 -5.07 13.87
N GLU A 564 8.12 -4.43 12.73
CA GLU A 564 7.80 -5.08 11.46
C GLU A 564 9.07 -5.30 10.63
N GLN A 565 9.75 -6.41 10.90
CA GLN A 565 11.07 -6.68 10.32
C GLN A 565 11.15 -8.07 9.66
N PRO A 566 11.68 -8.15 8.42
CA PRO A 566 12.23 -7.04 7.62
C PRO A 566 11.12 -6.23 6.92
N ALA A 567 11.26 -4.91 6.88
CA ALA A 567 10.25 -4.00 6.29
C ALA A 567 9.81 -4.35 4.85
N VAL A 568 10.67 -5.00 4.05
CA VAL A 568 10.33 -5.43 2.69
C VAL A 568 9.28 -6.56 2.64
N HIS A 569 9.02 -7.22 3.77
CA HIS A 569 8.01 -8.27 3.89
C HIS A 569 6.67 -7.76 4.40
N ASP A 570 6.57 -6.48 4.79
CA ASP A 570 5.38 -5.89 5.36
C ASP A 570 4.09 -6.20 4.57
N PRO A 571 4.06 -6.04 3.21
CA PRO A 571 2.86 -6.34 2.45
C PRO A 571 2.41 -7.82 2.49
N ARG A 572 3.25 -8.74 2.97
CA ARG A 572 3.00 -10.19 2.92
C ARG A 572 2.09 -10.67 4.03
N TRP A 573 1.76 -9.85 5.01
CA TRP A 573 0.90 -10.22 6.13
C TRP A 573 0.09 -9.01 6.56
N HIS A 574 -0.92 -9.20 7.40
CA HIS A 574 -1.86 -8.15 7.76
C HIS A 574 -1.70 -7.83 9.24
N ASN A 575 -1.02 -6.72 9.57
CA ASN A 575 -0.84 -6.35 10.96
C ASN A 575 -2.09 -5.64 11.48
N VAL A 576 -2.96 -6.39 12.15
CA VAL A 576 -4.17 -5.83 12.75
C VAL A 576 -3.91 -4.86 13.90
N LEU A 577 -2.67 -4.72 14.36
CA LEU A 577 -2.25 -3.66 15.27
C LEU A 577 -1.92 -2.35 14.55
N ASP A 578 -1.74 -2.36 13.23
CA ASP A 578 -1.50 -1.18 12.41
C ASP A 578 -2.82 -0.54 11.94
N PRO A 579 -3.17 0.68 12.39
CA PRO A 579 -4.34 1.39 11.87
C PRO A 579 -4.26 1.72 10.38
N GLU A 580 -3.08 1.98 9.82
CA GLU A 580 -2.89 2.44 8.43
C GLU A 580 -3.30 1.37 7.39
N GLU A 581 -3.27 0.09 7.77
CA GLU A 581 -3.72 -1.00 6.91
C GLU A 581 -5.26 -1.11 6.82
N HIS A 582 -6.04 -0.43 7.68
CA HIS A 582 -7.45 -0.78 7.98
C HIS A 582 -8.52 0.26 7.60
N TYR A 583 -8.23 1.14 6.63
CA TYR A 583 -9.14 2.21 6.17
C TYR A 583 -10.19 1.79 5.14
N GLY A 584 -10.03 0.64 4.50
CA GLY A 584 -10.85 0.22 3.36
C GLY A 584 -12.33 0.10 3.68
N LEU A 585 -13.19 0.64 2.82
CA LEU A 585 -14.62 0.30 2.79
C LEU A 585 -14.84 -1.15 2.30
N LEU A 586 -13.95 -1.63 1.44
CA LEU A 586 -13.77 -3.02 1.05
C LEU A 586 -12.58 -3.59 1.82
N ALA A 587 -12.86 -4.51 2.74
CA ALA A 587 -11.83 -5.20 3.49
C ALA A 587 -11.08 -6.19 2.61
N LEU A 588 -9.75 -6.28 2.80
CA LEU A 588 -8.92 -7.35 2.25
C LEU A 588 -8.49 -8.23 3.42
N ARG A 589 -9.36 -9.16 3.81
CA ARG A 589 -9.20 -9.96 5.03
C ARG A 589 -8.23 -11.11 4.83
N ALA A 590 -7.36 -11.34 5.81
CA ALA A 590 -6.47 -12.49 5.87
C ALA A 590 -7.21 -13.84 5.80
N GLY A 591 -6.53 -14.84 5.24
CA GLY A 591 -7.01 -16.20 5.11
C GLY A 591 -8.03 -16.43 3.98
N PRO A 592 -8.33 -17.71 3.69
CA PRO A 592 -9.27 -18.09 2.65
C PRO A 592 -10.73 -17.82 3.01
N GLU A 593 -11.49 -17.31 2.04
CA GLU A 593 -12.94 -17.10 2.17
C GLU A 593 -13.64 -18.40 2.59
N GLY A 594 -14.56 -18.31 3.55
CA GLY A 594 -15.35 -19.45 4.02
C GLY A 594 -14.62 -20.40 4.98
N ALA A 595 -13.30 -20.28 5.14
CA ALA A 595 -12.51 -21.13 6.04
C ALA A 595 -11.84 -20.35 7.20
N THR A 596 -11.64 -19.02 7.07
CA THR A 596 -11.10 -18.19 8.17
C THR A 596 -11.98 -18.24 9.43
N PRO A 597 -11.45 -18.66 10.60
CA PRO A 597 -12.15 -18.63 11.88
C PRO A 597 -12.41 -17.21 12.38
N LEU A 598 -13.60 -17.00 12.96
CA LEU A 598 -13.99 -15.74 13.59
C LEU A 598 -14.58 -16.06 14.98
N PRO A 599 -14.21 -15.34 16.05
CA PRO A 599 -14.84 -15.50 17.36
C PRO A 599 -16.36 -15.31 17.27
N GLY A 600 -17.14 -16.25 17.81
CA GLY A 600 -18.61 -16.25 17.68
C GLY A 600 -19.16 -16.68 16.32
N GLY A 601 -18.28 -16.93 15.34
CA GLY A 601 -18.64 -17.43 14.02
C GLY A 601 -18.85 -18.94 13.97
N ASP A 602 -18.84 -19.48 12.75
CA ASP A 602 -19.06 -20.92 12.51
C ASP A 602 -18.01 -21.80 13.21
N VAL A 603 -18.48 -22.59 14.18
CA VAL A 603 -17.72 -23.56 14.97
C VAL A 603 -17.01 -24.59 14.08
N ALA A 604 -17.57 -24.93 12.92
CA ALA A 604 -16.95 -25.90 12.00
C ALA A 604 -15.56 -25.43 11.54
N ARG A 605 -15.36 -24.11 11.35
CA ARG A 605 -14.06 -23.53 10.99
C ARG A 605 -13.03 -23.69 12.10
N TRP A 606 -13.45 -23.51 13.35
CA TRP A 606 -12.60 -23.75 14.51
C TRP A 606 -12.26 -25.23 14.70
N ARG A 607 -13.20 -26.15 14.44
CA ARG A 607 -12.94 -27.60 14.49
C ARG A 607 -12.07 -28.10 13.35
N ALA A 608 -12.04 -27.41 12.22
CA ALA A 608 -11.16 -27.72 11.09
C ALA A 608 -9.68 -27.45 11.41
N LEU A 609 -9.38 -26.65 12.44
CA LEU A 609 -8.01 -26.43 12.89
C LEU A 609 -7.35 -27.74 13.38
N PRO A 610 -6.06 -27.97 13.07
CA PRO A 610 -5.33 -29.15 13.53
C PRO A 610 -5.34 -29.28 15.05
N ILE A 611 -5.49 -30.53 15.55
CA ILE A 611 -5.29 -30.82 16.98
C ILE A 611 -3.79 -30.69 17.27
N HIS A 612 -3.43 -29.79 18.17
CA HIS A 612 -2.07 -29.61 18.65
C HIS A 612 -1.82 -30.47 19.90
N ALA A 613 -2.77 -30.51 20.83
CA ALA A 613 -2.68 -31.32 22.05
C ALA A 613 -4.04 -31.93 22.41
N GLU A 614 -4.01 -33.14 22.95
CA GLU A 614 -5.19 -33.85 23.46
C GLU A 614 -4.85 -34.56 24.77
N GLY A 615 -5.77 -34.54 25.72
CA GLY A 615 -5.57 -35.14 27.04
C GLY A 615 -6.78 -34.95 27.95
N THR A 616 -6.55 -34.95 29.26
CA THR A 616 -7.58 -34.70 30.28
C THR A 616 -7.30 -33.38 30.98
N LEU A 617 -8.25 -32.45 30.95
CA LEU A 617 -8.15 -31.15 31.61
C LEU A 617 -8.92 -31.16 32.94
N GLY A 618 -8.43 -31.95 33.90
CA GLY A 618 -9.02 -32.03 35.23
C GLY A 618 -10.48 -32.49 35.20
N ALA A 619 -11.34 -31.80 35.95
CA ALA A 619 -12.78 -32.05 35.99
C ALA A 619 -13.49 -31.74 34.66
N ALA A 620 -12.84 -31.05 33.71
CA ALA A 620 -13.42 -30.79 32.39
C ALA A 620 -13.44 -32.04 31.47
N GLY A 621 -12.78 -33.12 31.88
CA GLY A 621 -12.76 -34.39 31.14
C GLY A 621 -11.78 -34.35 29.97
N ARG A 622 -12.10 -35.12 28.91
CA ARG A 622 -11.29 -35.14 27.68
C ARG A 622 -11.31 -33.74 27.04
N ALA A 623 -10.12 -33.20 26.77
CA ALA A 623 -9.94 -31.88 26.20
C ALA A 623 -8.99 -31.92 25.00
N ARG A 624 -9.23 -31.03 24.04
CA ARG A 624 -8.42 -30.85 22.84
C ARG A 624 -8.10 -29.38 22.65
N LEU A 625 -6.83 -29.09 22.44
CA LEU A 625 -6.34 -27.80 21.98
C LEU A 625 -6.06 -27.90 20.49
N ARG A 626 -6.72 -27.04 19.71
CA ARG A 626 -6.47 -26.86 18.28
C ARG A 626 -5.72 -25.56 18.07
N VAL A 627 -4.77 -25.58 17.15
CA VAL A 627 -3.94 -24.41 16.83
C VAL A 627 -3.86 -24.25 15.32
N GLY A 628 -4.12 -23.04 14.84
CA GLY A 628 -4.06 -22.69 13.43
C GLY A 628 -3.56 -21.28 13.23
N TYR A 629 -3.52 -20.85 11.97
CA TYR A 629 -3.05 -19.52 11.61
C TYR A 629 -3.75 -19.00 10.35
N ASP A 630 -3.66 -17.70 10.16
CA ASP A 630 -3.74 -17.04 8.86
C ASP A 630 -2.68 -15.93 8.80
N GLU A 631 -2.74 -15.09 7.77
CA GLU A 631 -1.82 -13.98 7.55
C GLU A 631 -1.92 -12.87 8.62
N ALA A 632 -2.89 -12.89 9.53
CA ALA A 632 -3.09 -11.88 10.58
C ALA A 632 -2.99 -12.44 12.02
N TYR A 633 -3.36 -13.70 12.23
CA TYR A 633 -3.60 -14.27 13.56
C TYR A 633 -3.00 -15.67 13.75
N VAL A 634 -2.70 -15.98 15.02
CA VAL A 634 -2.70 -17.35 15.55
C VAL A 634 -4.05 -17.64 16.18
N TYR A 635 -4.63 -18.80 15.86
CA TYR A 635 -5.90 -19.27 16.41
C TYR A 635 -5.69 -20.37 17.43
N LEU A 636 -6.37 -20.29 18.57
CA LEU A 636 -6.41 -21.27 19.64
C LEU A 636 -7.87 -21.65 19.92
N ALA A 637 -8.21 -22.93 19.76
CA ALA A 637 -9.52 -23.46 20.12
C ALA A 637 -9.38 -24.54 21.18
N LEU A 638 -9.98 -24.33 22.36
CA LEU A 638 -9.98 -25.29 23.46
C LEU A 638 -11.40 -25.83 23.66
N GLU A 639 -11.57 -27.13 23.39
CA GLU A 639 -12.82 -27.85 23.63
C GLU A 639 -12.61 -28.88 24.75
N ALA A 640 -13.60 -29.04 25.62
CA ALA A 640 -13.60 -30.08 26.65
C ALA A 640 -14.99 -30.71 26.81
N GLU A 641 -15.01 -32.01 27.09
CA GLU A 641 -16.23 -32.83 27.18
C GLU A 641 -17.27 -32.23 28.15
N ALA A 642 -16.84 -31.76 29.31
CA ALA A 642 -17.74 -31.21 30.32
C ALA A 642 -18.31 -29.82 30.00
N TRP A 643 -17.82 -29.16 28.94
CA TRP A 643 -18.23 -27.80 28.56
C TRP A 643 -19.36 -27.78 27.51
N ALA A 644 -19.58 -28.89 26.81
CA ALA A 644 -20.61 -28.97 25.77
C ALA A 644 -22.00 -28.63 26.33
N ASP A 645 -22.75 -27.80 25.59
CA ASP A 645 -24.09 -27.30 25.91
C ASP A 645 -24.23 -26.63 27.29
N ARG A 646 -23.13 -26.10 27.84
CA ARG A 646 -23.10 -25.51 29.19
C ARG A 646 -22.41 -24.15 29.22
N PRO A 647 -22.90 -23.21 30.05
CA PRO A 647 -22.17 -21.98 30.28
C PRO A 647 -20.83 -22.31 30.94
N PHE A 648 -19.78 -21.56 30.58
CA PHE A 648 -18.49 -21.72 31.21
C PHE A 648 -18.56 -21.22 32.66
N ALA A 649 -18.02 -21.99 33.60
CA ALA A 649 -18.08 -21.71 35.02
C ALA A 649 -16.96 -20.73 35.47
N TRP A 650 -17.03 -19.49 35.00
CA TRP A 650 -16.04 -18.42 35.25
C TRP A 650 -15.86 -18.09 36.75
N ASP A 651 -16.85 -18.39 37.59
CA ASP A 651 -16.81 -18.16 39.05
C ASP A 651 -15.92 -19.18 39.80
N VAL A 652 -15.58 -20.29 39.15
CA VAL A 652 -14.76 -21.36 39.72
C VAL A 652 -13.50 -21.67 38.93
N THR A 653 -13.54 -21.48 37.60
CA THR A 653 -12.45 -21.87 36.70
C THR A 653 -11.88 -20.65 35.99
N ARG A 654 -10.57 -20.50 36.05
CA ARG A 654 -9.80 -19.59 35.21
C ARG A 654 -8.90 -20.39 34.28
N LEU A 655 -8.60 -19.85 33.10
CA LEU A 655 -7.70 -20.48 32.15
C LEU A 655 -6.44 -19.64 31.98
N GLN A 656 -5.30 -20.33 31.89
CA GLN A 656 -4.03 -19.74 31.49
C GLN A 656 -3.49 -20.48 30.25
N PHE A 657 -3.04 -19.74 29.23
CA PHE A 657 -2.28 -20.29 28.10
C PHE A 657 -0.87 -19.69 28.15
N ALA A 658 0.12 -20.53 28.42
CA ALA A 658 1.53 -20.17 28.42
C ALA A 658 2.14 -20.46 27.04
N ILE A 659 2.79 -19.47 26.44
CA ILE A 659 3.27 -19.51 25.05
C ILE A 659 4.77 -19.21 25.02
N ASP A 660 5.54 -20.18 24.53
CA ASP A 660 6.96 -20.06 24.16
C ASP A 660 6.99 -19.76 22.67
N THR A 661 7.61 -18.66 22.27
CA THR A 661 7.59 -18.23 20.87
C THR A 661 8.84 -18.61 20.08
N TYR A 662 9.94 -19.06 20.71
CA TYR A 662 11.13 -19.48 19.94
C TYR A 662 12.18 -20.31 20.70
N ASP A 663 12.61 -19.91 21.90
CA ASP A 663 13.74 -20.53 22.60
C ASP A 663 13.34 -21.02 24.00
N ALA A 664 13.15 -22.33 24.11
CA ALA A 664 12.70 -23.00 25.33
C ALA A 664 13.60 -22.76 26.56
N ALA A 665 14.86 -22.34 26.40
CA ALA A 665 15.73 -22.02 27.52
C ALA A 665 15.50 -20.60 28.08
N ARG A 666 14.66 -19.79 27.42
CA ARG A 666 14.37 -18.39 27.74
C ARG A 666 12.91 -18.23 28.11
N GLY A 667 12.57 -17.04 28.58
CA GLY A 667 11.24 -16.76 29.10
C GLY A 667 11.07 -17.30 30.51
N GLN A 668 9.83 -17.36 30.95
CA GLN A 668 9.46 -17.72 32.31
C GLN A 668 9.26 -19.23 32.48
N HIS A 669 10.07 -19.88 33.30
CA HIS A 669 9.99 -21.31 33.62
C HIS A 669 9.00 -21.65 34.74
N ARG A 670 8.36 -20.64 35.36
CA ARG A 670 7.35 -20.82 36.40
C ARG A 670 6.16 -19.89 36.21
N LEU A 671 4.97 -20.45 36.11
CA LEU A 671 3.75 -19.67 35.94
C LEU A 671 3.31 -18.95 37.22
N PRO A 672 2.76 -17.72 37.11
CA PRO A 672 2.18 -17.00 38.23
C PRO A 672 0.92 -17.72 38.71
N THR A 673 0.60 -17.53 40.00
CA THR A 673 -0.57 -18.10 40.69
C THR A 673 -0.55 -19.62 40.85
N SER A 674 -0.35 -20.37 39.77
CA SER A 674 -0.36 -21.84 39.76
C SER A 674 0.91 -22.46 40.32
N GLY A 675 2.05 -21.77 40.18
CA GLY A 675 3.37 -22.28 40.55
C GLY A 675 3.87 -23.42 39.66
N VAL A 676 3.15 -23.75 38.56
CA VAL A 676 3.54 -24.78 37.60
C VAL A 676 4.91 -24.45 37.03
N ARG A 677 5.81 -25.44 37.06
CA ARG A 677 7.15 -25.34 36.50
C ARG A 677 7.22 -26.00 35.12
N SER A 678 8.11 -25.53 34.27
CA SER A 678 8.27 -26.04 32.91
C SER A 678 9.73 -26.10 32.49
N ALA A 679 10.07 -27.14 31.73
CA ALA A 679 11.38 -27.26 31.08
C ALA A 679 11.54 -26.27 29.92
N ALA A 680 10.43 -25.84 29.30
CA ALA A 680 10.40 -24.69 28.38
C ALA A 680 10.02 -23.43 29.16
N GLY A 681 10.71 -22.31 28.94
CA GLY A 681 10.25 -21.03 29.44
C GLY A 681 9.32 -20.34 28.44
N PHE A 682 8.40 -19.53 28.96
CA PHE A 682 7.33 -18.90 28.19
C PHE A 682 7.51 -17.37 28.17
N GLU A 683 7.51 -16.76 26.98
CA GLU A 683 7.51 -15.31 26.83
C GLU A 683 6.15 -14.69 27.18
N PHE A 684 5.06 -15.40 26.89
CA PHE A 684 3.71 -14.86 27.01
C PHE A 684 2.79 -15.73 27.85
N LEU A 685 1.84 -15.07 28.50
CA LEU A 685 0.77 -15.70 29.28
C LEU A 685 -0.57 -15.05 28.97
N VAL A 686 -1.48 -15.81 28.37
CA VAL A 686 -2.90 -15.44 28.29
C VAL A 686 -3.59 -15.85 29.58
N GLU A 687 -4.36 -14.96 30.18
CA GLU A 687 -5.19 -15.21 31.35
C GLU A 687 -6.65 -14.88 31.02
N LEU A 688 -7.56 -15.83 31.23
CA LEU A 688 -8.99 -15.67 31.01
C LEU A 688 -9.73 -16.06 32.30
N GLY A 689 -10.29 -15.06 32.98
CA GLY A 689 -11.03 -15.24 34.24
C GLY A 689 -12.53 -15.04 34.11
N ALA A 690 -12.96 -14.17 33.19
CA ALA A 690 -14.35 -13.83 32.90
C ALA A 690 -14.39 -13.09 31.54
N PRO A 691 -15.56 -12.90 30.91
CA PRO A 691 -15.69 -12.13 29.67
C PRO A 691 -15.01 -10.74 29.68
N ASP A 692 -14.98 -10.05 30.82
CA ASP A 692 -14.35 -8.73 31.01
C ASP A 692 -12.92 -8.79 31.60
N ASP A 693 -12.43 -10.00 31.89
CA ASP A 693 -11.13 -10.30 32.49
C ASP A 693 -10.30 -11.24 31.60
N GLY A 694 -9.99 -10.76 30.39
CA GLY A 694 -9.09 -11.41 29.45
C GLY A 694 -7.84 -10.56 29.20
N ARG A 695 -6.64 -11.14 29.37
CA ARG A 695 -5.36 -10.43 29.20
C ARG A 695 -4.29 -11.33 28.59
N LEU A 696 -3.48 -10.76 27.70
CA LEU A 696 -2.16 -11.25 27.33
C LEU A 696 -1.13 -10.48 28.16
N ARG A 697 -0.15 -11.20 28.70
CA ARG A 697 1.01 -10.66 29.40
C ARG A 697 2.30 -11.13 28.77
N VAL A 698 3.38 -10.40 29.01
CA VAL A 698 4.71 -10.66 28.44
C VAL A 698 5.79 -10.62 29.53
N VAL A 699 6.89 -11.35 29.38
CA VAL A 699 8.03 -11.20 30.28
C VAL A 699 8.64 -9.78 30.15
N PRO A 700 9.09 -9.13 31.25
CA PRO A 700 9.44 -7.70 31.24
C PRO A 700 10.51 -7.28 30.22
N GLU A 701 11.49 -8.13 29.91
CA GLU A 701 12.55 -7.82 28.94
C GLU A 701 12.09 -7.91 27.48
N TYR A 702 10.98 -8.60 27.24
CA TYR A 702 10.41 -8.83 25.91
C TYR A 702 9.22 -7.89 25.61
N LEU A 703 8.98 -6.88 26.44
CA LEU A 703 8.04 -5.81 26.12
C LEU A 703 8.63 -4.88 25.05
N VAL A 704 7.90 -4.61 23.97
CA VAL A 704 8.37 -3.74 22.86
C VAL A 704 8.32 -2.26 23.25
N GLN A 705 7.24 -1.83 23.90
CA GLN A 705 7.10 -0.44 24.33
C GLN A 705 7.70 -0.24 25.74
N ALA A 706 8.10 0.99 26.05
CA ALA A 706 8.69 1.30 27.34
C ALA A 706 7.68 0.99 28.48
N PRO A 707 8.13 0.37 29.59
CA PRO A 707 7.26 0.08 30.74
C PRO A 707 6.47 1.31 31.19
N LEU A 708 5.24 1.08 31.64
CA LEU A 708 4.32 2.13 32.13
C LEU A 708 5.01 3.08 33.14
N SER A 709 5.90 2.57 34.01
CA SER A 709 6.63 3.38 34.98
C SER A 709 7.53 4.45 34.35
N LEU A 710 8.11 4.17 33.17
CA LEU A 710 8.87 5.14 32.37
C LEU A 710 7.93 6.06 31.59
N THR A 711 6.78 5.56 31.10
CA THR A 711 5.75 6.41 30.46
C THR A 711 5.12 7.41 31.45
N LEU A 712 4.99 7.03 32.72
CA LEU A 712 4.42 7.85 33.81
C LEU A 712 5.41 8.86 34.39
N ALA A 713 6.72 8.73 34.11
CA ALA A 713 7.67 9.80 34.34
C ALA A 713 7.29 10.93 33.37
N ARG A 714 6.67 11.98 33.93
CA ARG A 714 5.84 13.01 33.26
C ARG A 714 6.35 13.58 31.93
N ASP A 715 7.63 13.49 31.63
CA ASP A 715 8.26 14.05 30.43
C ASP A 715 9.27 13.09 29.77
N SER A 716 8.88 11.84 29.52
CA SER A 716 9.69 10.88 28.79
C SER A 716 9.73 11.19 27.28
N TRP A 717 10.53 12.18 26.91
CA TRP A 717 10.81 12.49 25.51
C TRP A 717 11.78 11.46 24.90
N GLY A 718 11.37 10.84 23.79
CA GLY A 718 12.27 10.08 22.92
C GLY A 718 12.50 8.59 23.21
N VAL A 719 11.79 7.97 24.16
CA VAL A 719 11.90 6.50 24.40
C VAL A 719 10.52 5.83 24.54
N PRO A 720 9.67 5.82 23.48
CA PRO A 720 8.44 5.03 23.50
C PRO A 720 8.73 3.53 23.39
N PHE A 721 9.90 3.15 22.84
CA PHE A 721 10.30 1.77 22.61
C PHE A 721 11.41 1.33 23.54
N ARG A 722 11.35 0.07 23.96
CA ARG A 722 12.39 -0.59 24.74
C ARG A 722 13.43 -1.14 23.77
N HIS A 723 14.70 -0.84 24.02
CA HIS A 723 15.80 -1.53 23.35
C HIS A 723 16.91 -1.89 24.38
N PRO A 724 17.47 -3.11 24.33
CA PRO A 724 17.10 -4.16 23.38
C PRO A 724 15.80 -4.89 23.78
N VAL A 725 15.01 -5.37 22.81
CA VAL A 725 13.87 -6.30 22.97
C VAL A 725 14.38 -7.74 22.81
N LEU A 726 14.44 -8.48 23.91
CA LEU A 726 14.88 -9.88 23.91
C LEU A 726 14.32 -10.67 25.10
N SER A 727 14.02 -11.94 24.91
CA SER A 727 13.66 -12.84 26.01
C SER A 727 14.91 -13.32 26.74
N VAL A 728 14.85 -13.41 28.07
CA VAL A 728 15.92 -13.96 28.95
C VAL A 728 15.36 -15.09 29.81
N PRO A 729 16.20 -16.03 30.29
CA PRO A 729 15.75 -17.07 31.22
C PRO A 729 15.26 -16.47 32.56
N ARG A 730 14.06 -16.87 33.02
CA ARG A 730 13.46 -16.45 34.31
C ARG A 730 12.82 -17.62 35.07
N ASP A 731 12.76 -17.54 36.39
CA ASP A 731 12.02 -18.47 37.29
C ASP A 731 11.31 -17.73 38.44
N ASP A 732 11.06 -16.44 38.29
CA ASP A 732 10.49 -15.55 39.31
C ASP A 732 8.97 -15.38 39.22
N ALA A 733 8.33 -16.04 38.25
CA ALA A 733 6.89 -15.95 37.96
C ALA A 733 6.35 -14.54 37.65
N VAL A 734 7.20 -13.63 37.19
CA VAL A 734 6.81 -12.27 36.80
C VAL A 734 6.48 -12.19 35.31
N PHE A 735 5.30 -11.63 35.02
CA PHE A 735 4.87 -11.18 33.71
C PHE A 735 4.30 -9.75 33.84
N ASP A 736 4.55 -8.91 32.85
CA ASP A 736 4.09 -7.52 32.76
C ASP A 736 2.89 -7.39 31.81
N SER A 737 2.15 -6.30 31.96
CA SER A 737 1.11 -5.91 31.01
C SER A 737 1.74 -5.37 29.73
N LEU A 738 1.16 -5.71 28.57
CA LEU A 738 1.54 -5.07 27.32
C LEU A 738 0.92 -3.67 27.29
N TRP A 739 1.68 -2.67 27.73
CA TRP A 739 1.31 -1.26 27.68
C TRP A 739 1.87 -0.60 26.42
N ALA A 740 1.09 0.26 25.77
CA ALA A 740 1.52 1.04 24.62
C ALA A 740 1.18 2.52 24.79
N MET A 741 2.10 3.41 24.45
CA MET A 741 1.88 4.85 24.35
C MET A 741 1.18 5.17 23.03
N THR A 742 0.12 5.98 23.11
CA THR A 742 -0.68 6.42 21.94
C THR A 742 -0.58 7.92 21.71
N ASN A 743 -0.43 8.71 22.78
CA ASN A 743 -0.27 10.16 22.68
C ASN A 743 1.01 10.55 23.41
N ARG A 744 1.93 11.22 22.72
CA ARG A 744 3.21 11.66 23.29
C ARG A 744 2.99 12.85 24.23
N PRO A 745 3.80 13.01 25.29
CA PRO A 745 3.69 14.17 26.16
C PRO A 745 4.15 15.43 25.41
N ARG A 746 3.44 16.53 25.60
CA ARG A 746 3.76 17.81 24.95
C ARG A 746 3.44 19.00 25.85
N TYR A 747 4.16 20.09 25.64
CA TYR A 747 3.88 21.37 26.30
C TYR A 747 2.97 22.22 25.41
N LEU A 748 2.07 22.95 26.05
CA LEU A 748 1.32 24.06 25.45
C LEU A 748 2.17 25.34 25.46
N PRO A 749 1.77 26.41 24.73
CA PRO A 749 2.56 27.64 24.63
C PRO A 749 2.83 28.34 25.98
N ASP A 750 1.95 28.13 26.96
CA ASP A 750 2.07 28.67 28.31
C ASP A 750 2.98 27.83 29.24
N GLY A 751 3.54 26.72 28.74
CA GLY A 751 4.36 25.79 29.51
C GLY A 751 3.55 24.74 30.28
N THR A 752 2.24 24.66 30.08
CA THR A 752 1.42 23.58 30.64
C THR A 752 1.76 22.26 29.97
N LEU A 753 2.09 21.24 30.77
CA LEU A 753 2.35 19.88 30.28
C LEU A 753 1.03 19.12 30.06
N VAL A 754 0.82 18.67 28.83
CA VAL A 754 -0.12 17.61 28.48
C VAL A 754 0.62 16.28 28.62
N PRO A 755 0.25 15.42 29.59
CA PRO A 755 0.95 14.17 29.83
C PRO A 755 0.71 13.16 28.70
N ALA A 756 1.61 12.18 28.61
CA ALA A 756 1.46 11.05 27.71
C ALA A 756 0.18 10.26 28.02
N GLN A 757 -0.43 9.68 26.98
CA GLN A 757 -1.52 8.71 27.10
C GLN A 757 -1.10 7.38 26.51
N GLY A 758 -1.80 6.33 26.91
CA GLY A 758 -1.55 4.98 26.45
C GLY A 758 -2.63 4.02 26.89
N LEU A 759 -2.52 2.78 26.42
CA LEU A 759 -3.47 1.72 26.70
C LEU A 759 -2.79 0.36 26.87
N GLU A 760 -3.46 -0.53 27.60
CA GLU A 760 -3.03 -1.92 27.75
C GLU A 760 -3.46 -2.72 26.51
N VAL A 761 -2.60 -2.78 25.48
CA VAL A 761 -2.87 -3.48 24.21
C VAL A 761 -3.10 -4.97 24.42
N GLY A 762 -2.53 -5.53 25.49
CA GLY A 762 -2.72 -6.93 25.92
C GLY A 762 -4.11 -7.25 26.47
N ARG A 763 -4.99 -6.27 26.73
CA ARG A 763 -6.37 -6.56 27.14
C ARG A 763 -7.13 -7.23 26.01
N LEU A 764 -7.58 -8.47 26.21
CA LEU A 764 -8.27 -9.26 25.20
C LEU A 764 -9.79 -9.02 25.23
N ARG A 765 -10.35 -8.60 24.10
CA ARG A 765 -11.77 -8.23 23.97
C ARG A 765 -12.64 -9.47 23.78
N TYR A 766 -13.56 -9.71 24.69
CA TYR A 766 -14.57 -10.77 24.53
C TYR A 766 -15.71 -10.29 23.62
N GLY A 767 -16.10 -11.12 22.65
CA GLY A 767 -17.28 -10.83 21.85
C GLY A 767 -17.44 -11.69 20.61
N ASP A 768 -18.64 -11.64 20.04
CA ASP A 768 -18.94 -12.13 18.70
C ASP A 768 -18.36 -11.15 17.67
N ALA A 769 -17.52 -11.64 16.77
CA ALA A 769 -16.85 -10.85 15.75
C ALA A 769 -17.81 -10.21 14.73
N SER A 770 -19.04 -10.71 14.61
CA SER A 770 -20.09 -10.07 13.80
C SER A 770 -20.63 -8.77 14.43
N LEU A 771 -20.50 -8.62 15.75
CA LEU A 771 -20.92 -7.43 16.51
C LEU A 771 -19.73 -6.54 16.86
N LEU A 772 -18.58 -7.15 17.17
CA LEU A 772 -17.33 -6.50 17.52
C LEU A 772 -16.20 -7.09 16.67
N SER A 773 -15.94 -6.51 15.50
CA SER A 773 -14.94 -7.01 14.54
C SER A 773 -13.53 -7.16 15.10
N ILE A 774 -13.21 -6.44 16.18
CA ILE A 774 -11.92 -6.47 16.91
C ILE A 774 -11.93 -7.38 18.16
N ALA A 775 -12.92 -8.27 18.30
CA ALA A 775 -12.97 -9.24 19.39
C ALA A 775 -11.80 -10.23 19.30
N ASP A 776 -11.13 -10.50 20.40
CA ASP A 776 -9.99 -11.43 20.46
C ASP A 776 -10.46 -12.84 20.82
N TRP A 777 -11.54 -12.99 21.59
CA TRP A 777 -11.99 -14.30 22.05
C TRP A 777 -13.50 -14.40 22.34
N TRP A 778 -14.00 -15.63 22.34
CA TRP A 778 -15.39 -15.98 22.56
C TRP A 778 -15.52 -17.37 23.19
N TYR A 779 -16.55 -17.59 24.00
CA TYR A 779 -16.92 -18.93 24.45
C TYR A 779 -18.25 -19.33 23.81
N ASP A 780 -18.19 -20.34 22.93
CA ASP A 780 -19.38 -20.93 22.33
C ASP A 780 -19.95 -21.99 23.26
N GLN A 781 -21.08 -21.64 23.89
CA GLN A 781 -21.77 -22.51 24.83
C GLN A 781 -22.32 -23.78 24.17
N GLY A 782 -22.85 -23.69 22.95
CA GLY A 782 -23.42 -24.86 22.26
C GLY A 782 -22.33 -25.86 21.89
N ALA A 783 -21.18 -25.37 21.44
CA ALA A 783 -20.05 -26.20 21.08
C ALA A 783 -19.20 -26.66 22.27
N GLY A 784 -19.31 -26.00 23.43
CA GLY A 784 -18.39 -26.18 24.55
C GLY A 784 -16.96 -25.80 24.20
N MET A 785 -16.80 -24.71 23.43
CA MET A 785 -15.53 -24.33 22.81
C MET A 785 -15.14 -22.90 23.15
N LEU A 786 -13.95 -22.75 23.74
CA LEU A 786 -13.27 -21.48 23.82
C LEU A 786 -12.56 -21.20 22.50
N GLN A 787 -12.81 -20.03 21.92
CA GLN A 787 -12.26 -19.56 20.66
C GLN A 787 -11.40 -18.32 20.95
N LEU A 788 -10.12 -18.36 20.60
CA LEU A 788 -9.17 -17.28 20.82
C LEU A 788 -8.38 -17.04 19.53
N ARG A 789 -8.27 -15.79 19.11
CA ARG A 789 -7.36 -15.35 18.05
C ARG A 789 -6.41 -14.30 18.61
N LEU A 790 -5.13 -14.43 18.31
CA LEU A 790 -4.07 -13.54 18.78
C LEU A 790 -3.37 -12.94 17.57
N PRO A 791 -3.37 -11.61 17.41
CA PRO A 791 -2.55 -10.94 16.40
C PRO A 791 -1.08 -11.36 16.52
N TRP A 792 -0.43 -11.58 15.37
CA TRP A 792 1.01 -11.89 15.33
C TRP A 792 1.86 -10.84 16.07
N GLY A 793 1.57 -9.56 15.87
CA GLY A 793 2.28 -8.46 16.51
C GLY A 793 2.17 -8.44 18.05
N LEU A 794 1.09 -8.97 18.65
CA LEU A 794 0.98 -9.08 20.11
C LEU A 794 1.94 -10.12 20.71
N LEU A 795 2.42 -11.06 19.88
CA LEU A 795 3.36 -12.11 20.26
C LEU A 795 4.80 -11.77 19.84
N ASN A 796 5.07 -10.50 19.50
CA ASN A 796 6.34 -10.02 18.96
C ASN A 796 6.83 -10.81 17.74
N VAL A 797 5.89 -11.33 16.94
CA VAL A 797 6.20 -11.87 15.62
C VAL A 797 6.35 -10.69 14.68
N ALA A 798 7.57 -10.49 14.21
CA ALA A 798 7.97 -9.38 13.34
C ALA A 798 7.59 -9.62 11.88
N ASP A 799 7.58 -10.88 11.46
CA ASP A 799 7.14 -11.31 10.14
C ASP A 799 6.71 -12.79 10.20
N PRO A 800 5.39 -13.07 10.21
CA PRO A 800 4.91 -14.45 10.23
C PRO A 800 5.20 -15.19 8.92
N SER A 801 5.37 -14.47 7.79
CA SER A 801 5.60 -15.06 6.47
C SER A 801 6.96 -15.77 6.37
N SER A 802 7.96 -15.30 7.13
CA SER A 802 9.27 -15.94 7.26
C SER A 802 9.57 -16.51 8.65
N ARG A 803 8.55 -16.58 9.52
CA ARG A 803 8.66 -17.07 10.92
C ARG A 803 9.67 -16.29 11.75
N ARG A 804 9.65 -14.96 11.67
CA ARG A 804 10.54 -14.10 12.45
C ARG A 804 9.86 -13.58 13.69
N VAL A 805 10.59 -13.65 14.80
CA VAL A 805 10.25 -13.01 16.08
C VAL A 805 11.31 -11.99 16.43
N LEU A 806 10.96 -10.99 17.24
CA LEU A 806 11.93 -10.02 17.73
C LEU A 806 13.01 -10.71 18.57
N ASP A 807 14.27 -10.36 18.30
CA ASP A 807 15.46 -10.78 19.03
C ASP A 807 16.64 -9.86 18.70
N GLU A 808 16.84 -8.81 19.50
CA GLU A 808 17.86 -7.78 19.25
C GLU A 808 19.28 -8.16 19.71
N ARG A 809 19.59 -9.46 19.84
CA ARG A 809 20.91 -9.91 20.31
C ARG A 809 22.05 -9.84 19.30
N GLY A 810 21.81 -9.77 17.98
CA GLY A 810 22.93 -9.94 17.04
C GLY A 810 22.69 -9.82 15.54
N GLY A 811 21.75 -9.00 15.08
CA GLY A 811 21.52 -8.74 13.65
C GLY A 811 21.17 -7.28 13.36
N SER A 812 21.31 -6.84 12.11
CA SER A 812 20.92 -5.48 11.70
C SER A 812 19.40 -5.23 11.75
N GLU A 813 18.60 -6.29 11.73
CA GLU A 813 17.13 -6.25 11.71
C GLU A 813 16.49 -6.56 13.07
N GLY A 814 17.27 -6.92 14.10
CA GLY A 814 16.73 -7.20 15.43
C GLY A 814 15.77 -8.38 15.53
N THR A 815 15.86 -9.39 14.65
CA THR A 815 14.97 -10.56 14.62
C THR A 815 15.73 -11.90 14.55
N THR A 816 15.03 -12.98 14.89
CA THR A 816 15.48 -14.38 14.67
C THR A 816 14.36 -15.24 14.10
N VAL A 817 14.71 -16.34 13.42
CA VAL A 817 13.73 -17.30 12.89
C VAL A 817 13.32 -18.27 14.00
N THR A 818 12.03 -18.32 14.32
CA THR A 818 11.48 -19.27 15.29
C THR A 818 11.32 -20.67 14.68
N ALA A 819 11.60 -21.70 15.48
CA ALA A 819 11.29 -23.08 15.13
C ALA A 819 9.78 -23.38 15.20
N GLY A 820 9.00 -22.55 15.89
CA GLY A 820 7.59 -22.75 16.18
C GLY A 820 7.25 -22.36 17.62
N PHE A 821 5.97 -22.49 18.00
CA PHE A 821 5.50 -22.16 19.34
C PHE A 821 5.25 -23.40 20.18
N ARG A 822 5.45 -23.32 21.49
CA ARG A 822 4.94 -24.33 22.44
C ARG A 822 3.84 -23.70 23.28
N ILE A 823 2.75 -24.45 23.48
CA ILE A 823 1.58 -23.95 24.19
C ILE A 823 1.22 -24.91 25.32
N GLY A 824 1.17 -24.39 26.54
CA GLY A 824 0.68 -25.09 27.72
C GLY A 824 -0.59 -24.44 28.25
N VAL A 825 -1.59 -25.24 28.62
CA VAL A 825 -2.86 -24.76 29.18
C VAL A 825 -2.98 -25.20 30.64
N VAL A 826 -3.35 -24.27 31.52
CA VAL A 826 -3.69 -24.56 32.92
C VAL A 826 -5.13 -24.16 33.20
N ALA A 827 -5.92 -25.09 33.74
CA ALA A 827 -7.21 -24.79 34.35
C ALA A 827 -7.00 -24.60 35.86
N LEU A 828 -7.30 -23.41 36.36
CA LEU A 828 -7.17 -23.04 37.77
C LEU A 828 -8.54 -23.03 38.45
N GLY A 829 -8.64 -23.73 39.56
CA GLY A 829 -9.77 -23.64 40.48
C GLY A 829 -9.68 -22.44 41.42
N ARG A 830 -10.66 -22.30 42.32
CA ARG A 830 -10.67 -21.28 43.38
C ARG A 830 -9.35 -21.28 44.18
N GLY A 831 -8.84 -20.08 44.46
CA GLY A 831 -7.59 -19.89 45.22
C GLY A 831 -6.31 -20.19 44.42
N GLY A 832 -6.39 -20.35 43.10
CA GLY A 832 -5.21 -20.58 42.24
C GLY A 832 -4.74 -22.03 42.20
N ARG A 833 -5.51 -22.98 42.77
CA ARG A 833 -5.15 -24.40 42.75
C ARG A 833 -5.27 -24.95 41.33
N VAL A 834 -4.25 -25.65 40.85
CA VAL A 834 -4.27 -26.35 39.57
C VAL A 834 -5.37 -27.42 39.58
N GLY A 835 -6.39 -27.22 38.73
CA GLY A 835 -7.47 -28.18 38.49
C GLY A 835 -7.16 -29.17 37.38
N GLY A 836 -6.32 -28.79 36.42
CA GLY A 836 -5.83 -29.64 35.33
C GLY A 836 -4.85 -28.89 34.41
N THR A 837 -4.10 -29.63 33.62
CA THR A 837 -3.17 -29.08 32.62
C THR A 837 -3.27 -29.84 31.30
N LEU A 838 -3.00 -29.14 30.19
CA LEU A 838 -2.87 -29.74 28.86
C LEU A 838 -1.62 -29.15 28.19
N PRO A 839 -0.57 -29.94 27.91
CA PRO A 839 -0.40 -31.37 28.21
C PRO A 839 -0.38 -31.66 29.72
N ALA A 840 -0.44 -32.92 30.12
CA ALA A 840 -0.36 -33.29 31.55
C ALA A 840 1.05 -33.08 32.11
N LEU A 841 1.15 -32.63 33.37
CA LEU A 841 2.39 -32.54 34.13
C LEU A 841 3.01 -33.94 34.39
N ASP A 842 4.32 -33.98 34.61
CA ASP A 842 5.04 -35.16 35.10
C ASP A 842 4.80 -35.41 36.60
N ALA A 843 5.47 -36.43 37.15
CA ALA A 843 5.34 -36.81 38.55
C ALA A 843 5.85 -35.73 39.53
N ASP A 844 6.74 -34.84 39.07
CA ASP A 844 7.30 -33.73 39.86
C ASP A 844 6.47 -32.44 39.71
N GLY A 845 5.31 -32.53 39.03
CA GLY A 845 4.43 -31.38 38.81
C GLY A 845 4.99 -30.38 37.80
N ARG A 846 5.80 -30.85 36.84
CA ARG A 846 6.43 -30.00 35.80
C ARG A 846 5.94 -30.36 34.41
N TRP A 847 6.01 -29.42 33.48
CA TRP A 847 5.95 -29.75 32.06
C TRP A 847 7.34 -30.14 31.54
N PRO A 848 7.56 -31.42 31.21
CA PRO A 848 8.78 -31.80 30.53
C PRO A 848 8.73 -31.34 29.05
N LEU A 849 9.91 -31.07 28.48
CA LEU A 849 10.03 -30.44 27.16
C LEU A 849 9.45 -31.33 26.04
N ASP A 850 9.52 -32.65 26.19
CA ASP A 850 9.00 -33.63 25.23
C ASP A 850 7.47 -33.67 25.15
N ARG A 851 6.77 -33.22 26.20
CA ARG A 851 5.31 -33.09 26.20
C ARG A 851 4.83 -31.76 25.63
N LEU A 852 5.67 -30.73 25.63
CA LEU A 852 5.40 -29.43 25.01
C LEU A 852 5.86 -29.45 23.55
N THR A 853 5.05 -30.08 22.70
CA THR A 853 5.33 -30.18 21.27
C THR A 853 5.36 -28.81 20.60
N LEU A 854 6.21 -28.64 19.60
CA LEU A 854 6.23 -27.45 18.76
C LEU A 854 5.03 -27.46 17.80
N TRP A 855 4.32 -26.35 17.75
CA TRP A 855 3.43 -25.99 16.66
C TRP A 855 4.16 -25.13 15.65
N THR A 856 4.07 -25.47 14.37
CA THR A 856 4.75 -24.78 13.28
C THR A 856 3.79 -24.49 12.14
N TRP A 857 4.01 -23.40 11.43
CA TRP A 857 3.27 -23.04 10.22
C TRP A 857 4.22 -22.94 9.01
N PRO A 858 3.73 -23.10 7.77
CA PRO A 858 4.53 -22.89 6.57
C PRO A 858 4.83 -21.41 6.35
N THR A 859 5.97 -21.12 5.73
CA THR A 859 6.33 -19.78 5.24
C THR A 859 5.59 -19.45 3.94
N TRP A 860 5.44 -18.17 3.61
CA TRP A 860 4.83 -17.74 2.34
C TRP A 860 5.48 -16.47 1.78
N ASP A 861 5.45 -16.32 0.46
CA ASP A 861 5.78 -15.08 -0.24
C ASP A 861 4.53 -14.37 -0.78
N THR A 862 3.43 -15.11 -0.96
CA THR A 862 2.14 -14.59 -1.44
C THR A 862 1.07 -14.88 -0.39
N PRO A 863 0.46 -13.85 0.21
CA PRO A 863 -0.58 -14.04 1.20
C PRO A 863 -1.88 -14.56 0.60
N THR A 864 -2.63 -15.30 1.40
CA THR A 864 -4.04 -15.64 1.16
C THR A 864 -4.94 -14.58 1.77
N TRP A 865 -5.96 -14.17 1.03
CA TRP A 865 -6.91 -13.16 1.49
C TRP A 865 -8.22 -13.24 0.69
N HIS A 866 -9.25 -12.55 1.19
CA HIS A 866 -10.53 -12.40 0.49
C HIS A 866 -11.19 -11.03 0.73
N GLU A 867 -12.06 -10.62 -0.19
CA GLU A 867 -12.76 -9.34 -0.15
C GLU A 867 -14.08 -9.45 0.64
N TYR A 868 -14.43 -8.44 1.45
CA TYR A 868 -15.83 -8.21 1.87
C TYR A 868 -16.10 -6.73 2.13
N LEU A 869 -17.35 -6.30 1.97
CA LEU A 869 -17.75 -4.91 2.23
C LEU A 869 -17.95 -4.69 3.73
N LYS A 870 -17.24 -3.72 4.30
CA LYS A 870 -17.37 -3.34 5.72
C LYS A 870 -18.71 -2.63 5.97
N PRO A 871 -19.27 -2.66 7.19
CA PRO A 871 -20.46 -1.90 7.58
C PRO A 871 -20.45 -0.40 7.18
N ALA A 872 -19.28 0.23 7.11
CA ALA A 872 -19.14 1.62 6.66
C ALA A 872 -19.60 1.84 5.21
N TYR A 873 -19.40 0.86 4.32
CA TYR A 873 -19.92 0.89 2.95
C TYR A 873 -21.45 1.05 2.96
N THR A 874 -22.14 0.17 3.69
CA THR A 874 -23.61 0.17 3.76
C THR A 874 -24.12 1.44 4.45
N ALA A 875 -23.42 1.94 5.45
CA ALA A 875 -23.79 3.17 6.15
C ALA A 875 -23.70 4.41 5.24
N LEU A 876 -22.62 4.52 4.44
CA LEU A 876 -22.47 5.57 3.44
C LEU A 876 -23.45 5.41 2.28
N GLN A 877 -23.71 4.18 1.83
CA GLN A 877 -24.77 3.89 0.84
C GLN A 877 -26.12 4.43 1.30
N GLN A 878 -26.51 4.17 2.55
CA GLN A 878 -27.78 4.70 3.09
C GLN A 878 -27.78 6.22 3.18
N LEU A 879 -26.65 6.83 3.57
CA LEU A 879 -26.51 8.27 3.67
C LEU A 879 -26.61 8.98 2.31
N TRP A 880 -25.94 8.44 1.28
CA TRP A 880 -25.81 9.07 -0.03
C TRP A 880 -26.94 8.73 -1.01
N ARG A 881 -27.86 7.84 -0.63
CA ARG A 881 -29.08 7.57 -1.41
C ARG A 881 -29.98 8.80 -1.57
N ALA A 882 -29.95 9.73 -0.63
CA ALA A 882 -30.69 10.98 -0.71
C ALA A 882 -29.78 12.11 -1.22
N PRO A 883 -30.24 12.95 -2.16
CA PRO A 883 -29.44 14.04 -2.74
C PRO A 883 -28.91 15.03 -1.69
#